data_AF-A0A8J3D7B6-F1
#
_entry.id   AF-A0A8J3D7B6-F1
#
_cell.length_a   1.000
_cell.length_b   1.000
_cell.length_c   1.000
_cell.angle_alpha   90.00
_cell.angle_beta   90.00
_cell.angle_gamma   90.00
#
_symmetry.space_group_name_H-M   'P 1'
#
loop_
_entity.id
_entity.type
_entity.pdbx_description
1 polymer ?
#
loop_
_entity_poly.entity_id
_entity_poly.type
_entity_poly.pdbx_seq_one_letter_code
_entity_poly.pdbx_strand_id
1 'polypeptide(L)'
;MKSWKYSVVGLLLLWLCGAAYFAGRSTSDSPKNVDWRTYGGDPSGSRYSELSQINLQNVRNLQPAWTFDTGENRPEDAKKMSIQCQPIVIDGILYGVTPTLKVFAANAATGKELWKFDPQPLSGERPIFHPVRGIVFWEKGQDQRILHSVGHWLYAIDARTGQLIKSFGNNGRVNLHEGLGDEKTLGYDVNQYSIRSTTPGVIYKDLIIMGSSTSEGGDALPGHIRAFDVRTGQLAWVFRTIPLPGEYGYETWEKDSYKKLGGANCWAGMVVDEKRGMVFMGTGSPSVDFYGGVRKGSNLFANCVIALDAKTGKRKWHFQTVHHDLWDRDIPCPPNLITVKHKGKMVDAVAQATKDGLIFVFNRDTGEPLFPVQEVPVPDVPALPGEQPWPTQPVPTKPAPFARQVLTEADLTDRTSEVSAFALDRFKNSRSGPKNLPPSLEGMLMYGLGGGAEWGGTAADPNGIMYINGNNMLWWVKMRDTRQAKDGTTLSRGNVLFNTNCASCHAIDPKASSATASNQTYPNLGNVGERLSREQISSLLATGRGRMPSFQHISVEDRAAIIDFLLKKETGTDDVHKLTETSTEVGKLFPYNPPYINNGTTQFLTPDEYPALKSPWGTLNAVDLNTGEYLWQVTFGQNPELEKNGQPQMGTENHGGPIVTAGGLLFIAATKDAKLRAYNAKTGEVVWEYQLPTGAFATPITYLVNGKQYIAIAVGGGRQGLALGGTYMAFALP
;
A
#
# COMPACT_ATOMS: atom_id res chain seq x y z
N MET A 1 25.88 -83.49 -25.99
CA MET A 1 27.21 -82.84 -26.12
C MET A 1 27.43 -82.01 -24.86
N LYS A 2 28.43 -82.42 -24.05
CA LYS A 2 29.22 -81.73 -23.00
C LYS A 2 28.49 -80.73 -22.07
N SER A 3 28.54 -80.74 -20.74
CA SER A 3 29.27 -81.48 -19.67
C SER A 3 28.74 -80.86 -18.35
N TRP A 4 28.04 -81.56 -17.47
CA TRP A 4 28.52 -82.26 -16.26
C TRP A 4 29.55 -81.50 -15.39
N LYS A 5 29.18 -81.19 -14.12
CA LYS A 5 29.85 -81.63 -12.84
C LYS A 5 29.69 -80.64 -11.65
N TYR A 6 28.85 -80.97 -10.66
CA TYR A 6 29.13 -81.35 -9.24
C TYR A 6 28.61 -80.25 -8.27
N SER A 7 27.66 -80.51 -7.34
CA SER A 7 27.79 -81.22 -6.04
C SER A 7 28.71 -80.43 -5.07
N VAL A 8 28.45 -80.18 -3.78
CA VAL A 8 27.53 -80.76 -2.79
C VAL A 8 27.73 -80.00 -1.45
N VAL A 9 26.65 -79.87 -0.66
CA VAL A 9 26.58 -79.84 0.83
C VAL A 9 27.06 -78.61 1.63
N GLY A 10 26.17 -78.18 2.53
CA GLY A 10 26.51 -77.43 3.74
C GLY A 10 25.30 -77.04 4.61
N LEU A 11 24.80 -77.99 5.41
CA LEU A 11 24.14 -77.85 6.73
C LEU A 11 22.97 -76.86 6.94
N LEU A 12 21.76 -77.35 7.28
CA LEU A 12 21.24 -77.54 8.66
C LEU A 12 20.99 -76.22 9.41
N LEU A 13 19.72 -75.89 9.69
CA LEU A 13 19.19 -75.61 11.05
C LEU A 13 17.78 -75.00 11.04
N LEU A 14 16.84 -75.77 11.60
CA LEU A 14 15.76 -75.43 12.54
C LEU A 14 14.85 -74.19 12.32
N TRP A 15 13.58 -74.52 12.06
CA TRP A 15 12.38 -74.25 12.87
C TRP A 15 12.29 -73.00 13.81
N LEU A 16 11.19 -72.28 13.58
CA LEU A 16 10.30 -71.59 14.54
C LEU A 16 10.66 -70.20 15.12
N CYS A 17 9.61 -69.37 15.10
CA CYS A 17 9.33 -68.16 15.89
C CYS A 17 9.98 -66.83 15.47
N GLY A 18 9.13 -65.86 15.11
CA GLY A 18 9.51 -64.48 14.89
C GLY A 18 8.29 -63.58 14.67
N ALA A 19 7.50 -63.39 15.72
CA ALA A 19 6.70 -62.18 15.87
C ALA A 19 7.64 -60.95 15.90
N ALA A 20 7.08 -59.80 15.55
CA ALA A 20 7.67 -58.45 15.58
C ALA A 20 8.57 -58.06 14.39
N TYR A 21 8.04 -57.18 13.53
CA TYR A 21 8.62 -55.85 13.26
C TYR A 21 7.56 -54.94 12.59
N PHE A 22 6.43 -54.74 13.28
CA PHE A 22 5.66 -53.50 13.14
C PHE A 22 6.23 -52.50 14.15
N ALA A 23 7.28 -51.78 13.76
CA ALA A 23 7.74 -50.62 14.50
C ALA A 23 8.62 -49.73 13.62
N GLY A 24 8.13 -48.51 13.38
CA GLY A 24 8.99 -47.34 13.28
C GLY A 24 9.48 -46.95 11.89
N ARG A 25 8.67 -46.13 11.19
CA ARG A 25 9.15 -44.88 10.58
C ARG A 25 7.97 -44.01 10.13
N SER A 26 7.46 -43.20 11.06
CA SER A 26 6.89 -41.89 10.72
C SER A 26 6.87 -40.99 11.97
N THR A 27 8.03 -40.76 12.56
CA THR A 27 8.23 -39.49 13.27
C THR A 27 8.58 -38.47 12.19
N SER A 28 7.57 -37.86 11.56
CA SER A 28 7.77 -36.51 11.06
C SER A 28 8.00 -35.68 12.32
N ASP A 29 9.26 -35.46 12.70
CA ASP A 29 9.56 -34.47 13.72
C ASP A 29 8.97 -33.16 13.21
N SER A 30 7.91 -32.69 13.86
CA SER A 30 7.35 -31.37 13.58
C SER A 30 8.51 -30.37 13.62
N PRO A 31 8.62 -29.47 12.62
CA PRO A 31 9.73 -28.54 12.56
C PRO A 31 9.82 -27.80 13.90
N LYS A 32 11.03 -27.59 14.41
CA LYS A 32 11.20 -26.81 15.65
C LYS A 32 11.03 -25.31 15.40
N ASN A 33 11.46 -24.85 14.23
CA ASN A 33 11.36 -23.46 13.81
C ASN A 33 10.78 -23.38 12.38
N VAL A 34 9.93 -22.39 12.15
CA VAL A 34 9.39 -22.02 10.84
C VAL A 34 9.35 -20.50 10.79
N ASP A 35 10.05 -19.95 9.82
CA ASP A 35 10.24 -18.51 9.65
C ASP A 35 9.04 -17.84 8.96
N TRP A 36 8.98 -16.52 9.07
CA TRP A 36 8.21 -15.64 8.19
C TRP A 36 9.19 -14.70 7.48
N ARG A 37 9.81 -15.20 6.40
CA ARG A 37 11.08 -14.64 5.92
C ARG A 37 10.97 -13.34 5.15
N THR A 38 9.84 -13.11 4.48
CA THR A 38 9.65 -11.97 3.59
C THR A 38 8.40 -11.19 3.95
N TYR A 39 8.37 -9.91 3.59
CA TYR A 39 7.12 -9.18 3.50
C TYR A 39 6.15 -9.94 2.57
N GLY A 40 4.90 -10.13 2.99
CA GLY A 40 3.94 -10.98 2.27
C GLY A 40 4.03 -12.49 2.58
N GLY A 41 4.91 -12.92 3.49
CA GLY A 41 5.03 -14.31 3.96
C GLY A 41 6.05 -15.14 3.18
N ASP A 42 5.94 -15.11 1.86
CA ASP A 42 6.86 -15.79 0.95
C ASP A 42 7.02 -14.98 -0.35
N PRO A 43 7.96 -15.33 -1.25
CA PRO A 43 8.20 -14.59 -2.49
C PRO A 43 6.99 -14.46 -3.42
N SER A 44 6.00 -15.36 -3.35
CA SER A 44 4.73 -15.27 -4.10
C SER A 44 3.74 -14.26 -3.52
N GLY A 45 4.03 -13.74 -2.32
CA GLY A 45 3.16 -12.87 -1.55
C GLY A 45 1.88 -13.54 -1.09
N SER A 46 1.84 -14.88 -0.93
CA SER A 46 0.60 -15.61 -0.60
C SER A 46 -0.01 -15.21 0.74
N ARG A 47 0.82 -14.75 1.69
CA ARG A 47 0.44 -14.56 3.10
C ARG A 47 -0.20 -15.81 3.70
N TYR A 48 0.20 -16.99 3.21
CA TYR A 48 -0.21 -18.29 3.69
C TYR A 48 0.88 -18.93 4.54
N SER A 49 0.47 -19.72 5.54
CA SER A 49 1.37 -20.55 6.33
C SER A 49 0.86 -21.99 6.42
N GLU A 50 1.76 -22.94 6.22
CA GLU A 50 1.53 -24.38 6.45
C GLU A 50 1.37 -24.73 7.94
N LEU A 51 1.59 -23.77 8.85
CA LEU A 51 1.46 -24.01 10.29
C LEU A 51 -0.01 -24.23 10.68
N SER A 52 -0.26 -25.32 11.40
CA SER A 52 -1.59 -25.77 11.82
C SER A 52 -1.70 -26.09 13.32
N GLN A 53 -0.69 -25.73 14.12
CA GLN A 53 -0.72 -25.93 15.57
C GLN A 53 -1.86 -25.12 16.20
N ILE A 54 -2.08 -23.89 15.74
CA ILE A 54 -3.28 -23.09 16.00
C ILE A 54 -4.29 -23.40 14.90
N ASN A 55 -5.47 -23.89 15.28
CA ASN A 55 -6.52 -24.36 14.36
C ASN A 55 -7.92 -24.15 14.94
N LEU A 56 -8.96 -24.47 14.17
CA LEU A 56 -10.36 -24.30 14.55
C LEU A 56 -10.76 -24.95 15.89
N GLN A 57 -10.08 -26.01 16.32
CA GLN A 57 -10.43 -26.72 17.55
C GLN A 57 -9.87 -26.04 18.81
N ASN A 58 -8.77 -25.29 18.68
CA ASN A 58 -8.02 -24.76 19.82
C ASN A 58 -7.81 -23.24 19.82
N VAL A 59 -8.14 -22.53 18.73
CA VAL A 59 -7.94 -21.06 18.61
C VAL A 59 -8.62 -20.27 19.74
N ARG A 60 -9.71 -20.78 20.30
CA ARG A 60 -10.38 -20.19 21.47
C ARG A 60 -9.49 -20.05 22.71
N ASN A 61 -8.39 -20.81 22.79
CA ASN A 61 -7.43 -20.77 23.89
C ASN A 61 -6.24 -19.85 23.61
N LEU A 62 -6.23 -19.14 22.47
CA LEU A 62 -5.14 -18.25 22.09
C LEU A 62 -5.07 -17.05 23.04
N GLN A 63 -3.89 -16.76 23.56
CA GLN A 63 -3.66 -15.68 24.53
C GLN A 63 -2.41 -14.86 24.21
N PRO A 64 -2.29 -13.61 24.69
CA PRO A 64 -1.06 -12.83 24.57
C PRO A 64 0.12 -13.61 25.16
N ALA A 65 1.19 -13.74 24.38
CA ALA A 65 2.41 -14.43 24.77
C ALA A 65 3.51 -13.45 25.20
N TRP A 66 3.67 -12.35 24.47
CA TRP A 66 4.60 -11.28 24.80
C TRP A 66 4.20 -9.97 24.13
N THR A 67 4.73 -8.86 24.66
CA THR A 67 4.64 -7.53 24.06
C THR A 67 6.03 -6.90 23.97
N PHE A 68 6.28 -6.14 22.92
CA PHE A 68 7.49 -5.32 22.75
C PHE A 68 7.07 -3.87 22.59
N ASP A 69 7.54 -3.01 23.50
CA ASP A 69 7.29 -1.57 23.44
C ASP A 69 8.50 -0.86 22.83
N THR A 70 8.28 -0.13 21.74
CA THR A 70 9.34 0.60 21.03
C THR A 70 9.88 1.79 21.84
N GLY A 71 9.12 2.25 22.84
CA GLY A 71 9.40 3.46 23.62
C GLY A 71 8.98 4.76 22.92
N GLU A 72 8.22 4.68 21.83
CA GLU A 72 7.84 5.82 20.97
C GLU A 72 6.31 5.97 20.87
N ASN A 73 5.85 7.08 20.27
CA ASN A 73 4.45 7.50 20.19
C ASN A 73 3.80 7.82 21.55
N ARG A 74 4.58 8.27 22.53
CA ARG A 74 4.05 8.76 23.80
C ARG A 74 3.27 10.07 23.62
N PRO A 75 2.33 10.42 24.52
CA PRO A 75 1.58 11.67 24.43
C PRO A 75 2.46 12.92 24.28
N GLU A 76 3.61 12.94 24.95
CA GLU A 76 4.62 13.99 24.95
C GLU A 76 5.50 14.03 23.70
N ASP A 77 5.51 12.95 22.89
CA ASP A 77 6.35 12.90 21.70
C ASP A 77 5.91 13.96 20.70
N ALA A 78 6.85 14.81 20.32
CA ALA A 78 6.64 15.85 19.31
C ALA A 78 6.27 15.28 17.93
N LYS A 79 6.54 13.99 17.70
CA LYS A 79 6.37 13.31 16.41
C LYS A 79 5.68 11.97 16.64
N LYS A 80 4.61 11.76 15.88
CA LYS A 80 3.70 10.63 16.05
C LYS A 80 3.37 10.02 14.70
N MET A 81 3.49 8.69 14.56
CA MET A 81 3.19 7.96 13.32
C MET A 81 2.62 6.56 13.59
N SER A 82 1.65 6.13 12.77
CA SER A 82 1.19 4.73 12.77
C SER A 82 2.31 3.76 12.37
N ILE A 83 2.31 2.55 12.94
CA ILE A 83 3.17 1.45 12.46
C ILE A 83 2.38 0.60 11.45
N GLN A 84 2.81 0.59 10.18
CA GLN A 84 2.24 -0.25 9.11
C GLN A 84 3.09 -1.48 8.81
N CYS A 85 4.17 -1.67 9.58
CA CYS A 85 5.15 -2.70 9.35
C CYS A 85 4.60 -4.09 9.63
N GLN A 86 4.63 -4.95 8.62
CA GLN A 86 4.61 -6.38 8.79
C GLN A 86 6.05 -6.83 9.10
N PRO A 87 6.34 -7.28 10.34
CA PRO A 87 7.67 -7.73 10.69
C PRO A 87 8.04 -9.02 9.95
N ILE A 88 9.32 -9.39 9.98
CA ILE A 88 9.80 -10.69 9.51
C ILE A 88 10.43 -11.45 10.66
N VAL A 89 10.43 -12.78 10.58
CA VAL A 89 11.11 -13.66 11.53
C VAL A 89 12.08 -14.56 10.78
N ILE A 90 13.35 -14.51 11.17
CA ILE A 90 14.44 -15.35 10.63
C ILE A 90 15.15 -16.00 11.82
N ASP A 91 15.24 -17.33 11.85
CA ASP A 91 15.99 -18.09 12.85
C ASP A 91 15.66 -17.69 14.31
N GLY A 92 14.36 -17.45 14.57
CA GLY A 92 13.87 -17.06 15.90
C GLY A 92 14.14 -15.62 16.30
N ILE A 93 14.59 -14.78 15.38
CA ILE A 93 14.74 -13.33 15.55
C ILE A 93 13.65 -12.61 14.77
N LEU A 94 12.87 -11.78 15.46
CA LEU A 94 11.91 -10.88 14.85
C LEU A 94 12.59 -9.56 14.52
N TYR A 95 12.43 -9.11 13.28
CA TYR A 95 12.89 -7.80 12.83
C TYR A 95 11.68 -6.93 12.46
N GLY A 96 11.70 -5.67 12.91
CA GLY A 96 10.62 -4.72 12.66
C GLY A 96 11.10 -3.28 12.69
N VAL A 97 10.16 -2.34 12.55
CA VAL A 97 10.45 -0.90 12.57
C VAL A 97 9.65 -0.16 13.64
N THR A 98 10.23 0.89 14.21
CA THR A 98 9.57 1.76 15.18
C THR A 98 8.77 2.88 14.47
N PRO A 99 7.88 3.60 15.18
CA PRO A 99 7.19 4.77 14.62
C PRO A 99 8.10 5.81 13.97
N THR A 100 9.32 6.01 14.49
CA THR A 100 10.32 6.94 13.96
C THR A 100 11.32 6.29 12.99
N LEU A 101 10.96 5.12 12.44
CA LEU A 101 11.68 4.38 11.39
C LEU A 101 13.03 3.79 11.80
N LYS A 102 13.26 3.58 13.10
CA LYS A 102 14.39 2.77 13.57
C LYS A 102 14.13 1.30 13.28
N VAL A 103 15.17 0.55 12.95
CA VAL A 103 15.08 -0.91 12.79
C VAL A 103 15.42 -1.55 14.13
N PHE A 104 14.66 -2.55 14.56
CA PHE A 104 14.99 -3.33 15.75
C PHE A 104 15.00 -4.82 15.45
N ALA A 105 15.77 -5.55 16.24
CA ALA A 105 15.70 -7.00 16.35
C ALA A 105 15.28 -7.39 17.77
N ALA A 106 14.42 -8.39 17.88
CA ALA A 106 13.95 -8.95 19.14
C ALA A 106 13.92 -10.48 19.08
N ASN A 107 14.07 -11.15 20.21
CA ASN A 107 13.83 -12.58 20.29
C ASN A 107 12.35 -12.87 20.01
N ALA A 108 12.05 -13.67 19.00
CA ALA A 108 10.68 -13.89 18.53
C ALA A 108 9.80 -14.71 19.51
N ALA A 109 10.40 -15.41 20.48
CA ALA A 109 9.64 -16.15 21.50
C ALA A 109 9.33 -15.30 22.75
N THR A 110 10.08 -14.21 23.00
CA THR A 110 9.99 -13.45 24.26
C THR A 110 9.76 -11.95 24.07
N GLY A 111 9.93 -11.41 22.87
CA GLY A 111 9.87 -9.97 22.60
C GLY A 111 11.06 -9.17 23.14
N LYS A 112 12.09 -9.82 23.72
CA LYS A 112 13.26 -9.13 24.28
C LYS A 112 14.11 -8.52 23.16
N GLU A 113 14.36 -7.21 23.24
CA GLU A 113 15.24 -6.48 22.31
C GLU A 113 16.65 -7.09 22.30
N LEU A 114 17.19 -7.26 21.09
CA LEU A 114 18.57 -7.70 20.85
C LEU A 114 19.44 -6.52 20.44
N TRP A 115 18.97 -5.72 19.49
CA TRP A 115 19.63 -4.51 19.03
C TRP A 115 18.63 -3.55 18.37
N LYS A 116 19.03 -2.28 18.23
CA LYS A 116 18.28 -1.23 17.54
C LYS A 116 19.21 -0.34 16.72
N PHE A 117 18.81 -0.02 15.50
CA PHE A 117 19.53 0.85 14.57
C PHE A 117 18.72 2.12 14.28
N ASP A 118 19.35 3.28 14.47
CA ASP A 118 18.76 4.59 14.17
C ASP A 118 19.37 5.20 12.89
N PRO A 119 18.61 5.35 11.80
CA PRO A 119 19.11 5.93 10.55
C PRO A 119 19.26 7.45 10.59
N GLN A 120 18.64 8.17 11.54
CA GLN A 120 18.54 9.64 11.47
C GLN A 120 19.87 10.39 11.61
N PRO A 121 20.79 10.03 12.53
CA PRO A 121 22.05 10.75 12.68
C PRO A 121 22.97 10.67 11.44
N LEU A 122 22.76 9.67 10.58
CA LEU A 122 23.63 9.37 9.46
C LEU A 122 23.35 10.23 8.23
N SER A 123 22.20 10.88 8.14
CA SER A 123 21.85 11.66 6.96
C SER A 123 22.49 13.04 6.95
N GLY A 124 22.78 13.64 8.11
CA GLY A 124 23.11 15.06 8.20
C GLY A 124 21.95 15.98 7.75
N GLU A 125 20.81 15.38 7.43
CA GLU A 125 19.60 16.01 6.91
C GLU A 125 18.53 16.04 7.99
N ARG A 126 17.47 16.83 7.77
CA ARG A 126 16.30 16.76 8.64
C ARG A 126 15.65 15.37 8.51
N PRO A 127 15.28 14.70 9.61
CA PRO A 127 14.65 13.39 9.56
C PRO A 127 13.36 13.38 8.72
N ILE A 128 13.25 12.39 7.83
CA ILE A 128 12.08 12.19 6.96
C ILE A 128 11.23 11.07 7.55
N PHE A 129 9.94 11.34 7.78
CA PHE A 129 8.99 10.38 8.35
C PHE A 129 7.89 10.07 7.34
N HIS A 130 7.80 8.80 6.95
CA HIS A 130 6.76 8.29 6.06
C HIS A 130 6.37 6.87 6.46
N PRO A 131 5.20 6.37 6.01
CA PRO A 131 4.83 4.98 6.23
C PRO A 131 5.89 4.01 5.70
N VAL A 132 6.21 2.98 6.47
CA VAL A 132 7.02 1.83 6.04
C VAL A 132 6.28 0.56 6.40
N ARG A 133 6.07 -0.31 5.40
CA ARG A 133 5.27 -1.53 5.52
C ARG A 133 6.06 -2.78 5.85
N GLY A 134 7.38 -2.72 5.85
CA GLY A 134 8.23 -3.85 6.13
C GLY A 134 9.69 -3.55 5.84
N ILE A 135 10.51 -4.58 5.94
CA ILE A 135 11.95 -4.59 5.68
C ILE A 135 12.30 -5.84 4.86
N VAL A 136 13.52 -5.87 4.33
CA VAL A 136 14.00 -7.00 3.51
C VAL A 136 15.16 -7.67 4.22
N PHE A 137 15.16 -9.00 4.24
CA PHE A 137 16.31 -9.80 4.63
C PHE A 137 16.98 -10.39 3.39
N TRP A 138 18.31 -10.40 3.38
CA TRP A 138 19.10 -11.09 2.39
C TRP A 138 20.27 -11.80 3.07
N GLU A 139 20.65 -12.99 2.58
CA GLU A 139 21.84 -13.67 3.06
C GLU A 139 22.58 -14.44 1.98
N LYS A 140 23.89 -14.60 2.19
CA LYS A 140 24.71 -15.57 1.47
C LYS A 140 25.92 -15.96 2.31
N GLY A 141 25.88 -17.18 2.85
CA GLY A 141 26.88 -17.64 3.82
C GLY A 141 26.75 -16.86 5.12
N GLN A 142 27.84 -16.22 5.57
CA GLN A 142 27.88 -15.45 6.82
C GLN A 142 27.47 -13.98 6.66
N ASP A 143 27.25 -13.52 5.43
CA ASP A 143 26.80 -12.17 5.14
C ASP A 143 25.26 -12.16 5.22
N GLN A 144 24.72 -11.59 6.29
CA GLN A 144 23.28 -11.48 6.56
C GLN A 144 22.91 -10.02 6.73
N ARG A 145 21.98 -9.53 5.91
CA ARG A 145 21.66 -8.11 5.79
C ARG A 145 20.17 -7.87 5.99
N ILE A 146 19.87 -6.82 6.74
CA ILE A 146 18.57 -6.14 6.70
C ILE A 146 18.72 -4.91 5.80
N LEU A 147 17.85 -4.80 4.80
CA LEU A 147 17.73 -3.61 3.95
C LEU A 147 16.46 -2.83 4.34
N HIS A 148 16.62 -1.53 4.59
CA HIS A 148 15.55 -0.66 5.09
C HIS A 148 15.63 0.73 4.46
N SER A 149 14.49 1.31 4.13
CA SER A 149 14.39 2.61 3.48
C SER A 149 13.85 3.70 4.40
N VAL A 150 14.52 4.86 4.41
CA VAL A 150 14.06 6.08 5.10
C VAL A 150 14.24 7.27 4.17
N GLY A 151 13.13 7.91 3.81
CA GLY A 151 13.06 8.89 2.73
C GLY A 151 13.54 8.28 1.42
N HIS A 152 14.47 8.98 0.77
CA HIS A 152 15.14 8.53 -0.44
C HIS A 152 16.38 7.66 -0.15
N TRP A 153 16.69 7.31 1.10
CA TRP A 153 17.86 6.48 1.41
C TRP A 153 17.48 5.02 1.60
N LEU A 154 18.23 4.10 0.97
CA LEU A 154 18.21 2.67 1.26
C LEU A 154 19.46 2.31 2.06
N TYR A 155 19.30 1.77 3.27
CA TYR A 155 20.38 1.38 4.17
C TYR A 155 20.60 -0.14 4.15
N ALA A 156 21.85 -0.57 4.38
CA ALA A 156 22.20 -1.97 4.65
C ALA A 156 22.76 -2.15 6.07
N ILE A 157 22.15 -3.04 6.83
CA ILE A 157 22.43 -3.28 8.26
C ILE A 157 22.80 -4.75 8.43
N ASP A 158 23.85 -5.06 9.17
CA ASP A 158 24.18 -6.44 9.54
C ASP A 158 23.09 -6.99 10.47
N ALA A 159 22.41 -8.05 10.03
CA ALA A 159 21.23 -8.58 10.69
C ALA A 159 21.51 -9.13 12.10
N ARG A 160 22.77 -9.46 12.41
CA ARG A 160 23.18 -10.07 13.68
C ARG A 160 23.53 -9.01 14.70
N THR A 161 24.12 -7.91 14.26
CA THR A 161 24.70 -6.88 15.15
C THR A 161 23.94 -5.55 15.16
N GLY A 162 23.10 -5.30 14.16
CA GLY A 162 22.44 -4.00 13.97
C GLY A 162 23.38 -2.89 13.48
N GLN A 163 24.63 -3.23 13.12
CA GLN A 163 25.60 -2.25 12.63
C GLN A 163 25.43 -1.98 11.14
N LEU A 164 25.68 -0.74 10.73
CA LEU A 164 25.65 -0.34 9.33
C LEU A 164 26.78 -1.02 8.54
N ILE A 165 26.45 -1.61 7.39
CA ILE A 165 27.42 -2.22 6.48
C ILE A 165 28.01 -1.13 5.59
N LYS A 166 29.09 -0.50 6.05
CA LYS A 166 29.69 0.69 5.40
C LYS A 166 30.13 0.48 3.95
N SER A 167 30.36 -0.76 3.52
CA SER A 167 30.73 -1.09 2.14
C SER A 167 29.56 -1.06 1.14
N PHE A 168 28.32 -0.94 1.61
CA PHE A 168 27.15 -0.83 0.75
C PHE A 168 26.93 0.62 0.31
N GLY A 169 26.87 0.87 -0.99
CA GLY A 169 26.66 2.20 -1.57
C GLY A 169 27.68 3.23 -1.06
N ASN A 170 27.19 4.41 -0.71
CA ASN A 170 27.98 5.46 -0.09
C ASN A 170 27.88 5.36 1.45
N ASN A 171 28.89 4.73 2.07
CA ASN A 171 29.00 4.60 3.53
C ASN A 171 27.75 3.96 4.18
N GLY A 172 27.26 2.87 3.58
CA GLY A 172 26.15 2.06 4.09
C GLY A 172 24.77 2.39 3.53
N ARG A 173 24.68 3.28 2.53
CA ARG A 173 23.40 3.70 1.95
C ARG A 173 23.46 4.03 0.45
N VAL A 174 22.33 3.89 -0.22
CA VAL A 174 22.10 4.25 -1.64
C VAL A 174 21.04 5.34 -1.73
N ASN A 175 21.24 6.32 -2.61
CA ASN A 175 20.25 7.37 -2.89
C ASN A 175 19.27 6.88 -3.96
N LEU A 176 17.99 6.80 -3.61
CA LEU A 176 16.89 6.39 -4.47
C LEU A 176 16.44 7.47 -5.47
N HIS A 177 17.25 8.50 -5.73
CA HIS A 177 17.16 9.27 -6.97
C HIS A 177 17.97 8.63 -8.11
N GLU A 178 18.92 7.77 -7.78
CA GLU A 178 19.74 7.06 -8.76
C GLU A 178 18.84 6.25 -9.72
N GLY A 179 19.11 6.39 -11.02
CA GLY A 179 18.36 5.72 -12.10
C GLY A 179 17.04 6.38 -12.51
N LEU A 180 16.59 7.49 -11.91
CA LEU A 180 15.36 8.16 -12.34
C LEU A 180 15.54 8.93 -13.67
N GLY A 181 16.69 9.54 -13.87
CA GLY A 181 17.00 10.34 -15.06
C GLY A 181 17.98 11.46 -14.73
N ASP A 182 18.28 12.28 -15.73
CA ASP A 182 19.14 13.44 -15.61
C ASP A 182 18.45 14.71 -16.13
N GLU A 183 18.97 15.87 -15.73
CA GLU A 183 18.44 17.18 -16.10
C GLU A 183 18.42 17.41 -17.61
N LYS A 184 19.40 16.86 -18.34
CA LYS A 184 19.46 16.98 -19.80
C LYS A 184 18.28 16.29 -20.47
N THR A 185 17.87 15.14 -19.94
CA THR A 185 16.78 14.33 -20.48
C THR A 185 15.43 14.88 -20.04
N LEU A 186 15.27 15.11 -18.73
CA LEU A 186 13.99 15.47 -18.11
C LEU A 186 13.69 16.96 -18.12
N GLY A 187 14.72 17.81 -18.20
CA GLY A 187 14.60 19.27 -18.08
C GLY A 187 14.57 19.79 -16.63
N TYR A 188 14.83 18.92 -15.65
CA TYR A 188 14.90 19.26 -14.23
C TYR A 188 15.82 18.29 -13.47
N ASP A 189 16.41 18.76 -12.36
CA ASP A 189 17.23 17.93 -11.48
C ASP A 189 16.35 17.13 -10.51
N VAL A 190 16.34 15.81 -10.67
CA VAL A 190 15.54 14.90 -9.84
C VAL A 190 15.90 14.97 -8.34
N ASN A 191 17.12 15.36 -7.99
CA ASN A 191 17.59 15.40 -6.59
C ASN A 191 16.93 16.52 -5.77
N GLN A 192 16.23 17.46 -6.42
CA GLN A 192 15.53 18.56 -5.73
C GLN A 192 14.13 18.16 -5.24
N TYR A 193 13.62 17.00 -5.65
CA TYR A 193 12.23 16.61 -5.43
C TYR A 193 12.12 15.39 -4.53
N SER A 194 10.91 15.14 -4.02
CA SER A 194 10.70 14.07 -3.04
C SER A 194 10.45 12.73 -3.71
N ILE A 195 11.22 11.72 -3.31
CA ILE A 195 10.90 10.30 -3.50
C ILE A 195 11.08 9.56 -2.19
N ARG A 196 10.25 8.54 -1.97
CA ARG A 196 10.33 7.70 -0.77
C ARG A 196 9.81 6.29 -1.04
N SER A 197 10.37 5.29 -0.35
CA SER A 197 9.92 3.90 -0.48
C SER A 197 9.05 3.48 0.71
N THR A 198 7.76 3.24 0.46
CA THR A 198 6.78 2.90 1.51
C THR A 198 6.62 1.40 1.74
N THR A 199 6.89 0.57 0.72
CA THR A 199 6.91 -0.89 0.84
C THR A 199 8.35 -1.36 0.59
N PRO A 200 8.87 -2.34 1.36
CA PRO A 200 10.17 -2.93 1.06
C PRO A 200 10.25 -3.46 -0.38
N GLY A 201 11.45 -3.43 -0.95
CA GLY A 201 11.73 -4.12 -2.21
C GLY A 201 11.66 -5.64 -2.07
N VAL A 202 11.93 -6.34 -3.17
CA VAL A 202 12.04 -7.82 -3.19
C VAL A 202 13.44 -8.24 -3.60
N ILE A 203 13.85 -9.41 -3.10
CA ILE A 203 15.13 -10.01 -3.48
C ILE A 203 14.94 -10.93 -4.67
N TYR A 204 15.84 -10.82 -5.63
CA TYR A 204 16.10 -11.86 -6.61
C TYR A 204 17.60 -12.12 -6.69
N LYS A 205 18.05 -13.24 -6.11
CA LYS A 205 19.47 -13.60 -5.98
C LYS A 205 20.26 -12.52 -5.21
N ASP A 206 21.22 -11.86 -5.86
CA ASP A 206 22.02 -10.78 -5.29
C ASP A 206 21.47 -9.37 -5.69
N LEU A 207 20.21 -9.27 -6.16
CA LEU A 207 19.54 -8.00 -6.48
C LEU A 207 18.41 -7.67 -5.50
N ILE A 208 18.31 -6.40 -5.11
CA ILE A 208 17.09 -5.82 -4.52
C ILE A 208 16.38 -5.00 -5.58
N ILE A 209 15.13 -5.36 -5.88
CA ILE A 209 14.26 -4.68 -6.83
C ILE A 209 13.27 -3.81 -6.06
N MET A 210 13.18 -2.53 -6.41
CA MET A 210 12.43 -1.53 -5.66
C MET A 210 11.55 -0.65 -6.54
N GLY A 211 10.40 -0.31 -5.99
CA GLY A 211 9.53 0.75 -6.46
C GLY A 211 9.68 2.00 -5.57
N SER A 212 8.76 2.94 -5.68
CA SER A 212 8.75 4.16 -4.88
C SER A 212 7.34 4.76 -4.80
N SER A 213 7.15 5.67 -3.87
CA SER A 213 6.07 6.66 -3.86
C SER A 213 6.62 8.03 -4.22
N THR A 214 5.86 8.75 -5.03
CA THR A 214 6.17 10.09 -5.54
C THR A 214 5.19 11.11 -4.95
N SER A 215 5.31 12.38 -5.33
CA SER A 215 4.21 13.34 -5.10
C SER A 215 3.00 12.98 -5.98
N GLU A 216 1.82 13.46 -5.61
CA GLU A 216 0.59 13.43 -6.43
C GLU A 216 0.38 14.75 -7.20
N GLY A 217 1.23 15.76 -6.91
CA GLY A 217 1.23 17.07 -7.54
C GLY A 217 2.04 17.12 -8.83
N GLY A 218 2.13 18.31 -9.43
CA GLY A 218 2.95 18.51 -10.63
C GLY A 218 4.45 18.44 -10.39
N ASP A 219 4.87 18.29 -9.12
CA ASP A 219 6.24 18.03 -8.68
C ASP A 219 6.55 16.52 -8.56
N ALA A 220 5.65 15.65 -9.02
CA ALA A 220 5.86 14.21 -9.02
C ALA A 220 7.04 13.81 -9.91
N LEU A 221 7.99 13.07 -9.33
CA LEU A 221 9.04 12.40 -10.10
C LEU A 221 8.50 11.17 -10.85
N PRO A 222 9.21 10.66 -11.87
CA PRO A 222 8.85 9.39 -12.50
C PRO A 222 8.96 8.21 -11.54
N GLY A 223 7.95 7.34 -11.53
CA GLY A 223 7.84 6.18 -10.63
C GLY A 223 8.61 4.93 -11.07
N HIS A 224 9.76 5.09 -11.70
CA HIS A 224 10.50 3.99 -12.34
C HIS A 224 10.89 2.85 -11.38
N ILE A 225 10.91 1.62 -11.89
CA ILE A 225 11.31 0.42 -11.15
C ILE A 225 12.80 0.20 -11.35
N ARG A 226 13.52 -0.08 -10.26
CA ARG A 226 14.98 -0.15 -10.28
C ARG A 226 15.48 -1.35 -9.49
N ALA A 227 16.58 -1.93 -9.93
CA ALA A 227 17.29 -2.93 -9.16
C ALA A 227 18.69 -2.46 -8.80
N PHE A 228 19.11 -2.81 -7.59
CA PHE A 228 20.45 -2.54 -7.07
C PHE A 228 21.10 -3.85 -6.63
N ASP A 229 22.41 -3.97 -6.81
CA ASP A 229 23.17 -5.08 -6.24
C ASP A 229 23.17 -4.96 -4.70
N VAL A 230 22.74 -6.01 -4.00
CA VAL A 230 22.54 -5.98 -2.53
C VAL A 230 23.85 -5.88 -1.76
N ARG A 231 24.98 -6.22 -2.39
CA ARG A 231 26.29 -6.25 -1.75
C ARG A 231 26.96 -4.90 -1.80
N THR A 232 26.88 -4.27 -2.97
CA THR A 232 27.62 -3.06 -3.34
C THR A 232 26.73 -1.82 -3.38
N GLY A 233 25.42 -1.96 -3.54
CA GLY A 233 24.48 -0.86 -3.72
C GLY A 233 24.44 -0.26 -5.12
N GLN A 234 25.20 -0.81 -6.08
CA GLN A 234 25.25 -0.28 -7.45
C GLN A 234 23.94 -0.52 -8.20
N LEU A 235 23.47 0.47 -8.97
CA LEU A 235 22.33 0.31 -9.87
C LEU A 235 22.62 -0.75 -10.94
N ALA A 236 21.78 -1.78 -11.01
CA ALA A 236 21.90 -2.89 -11.94
C ALA A 236 21.06 -2.67 -13.21
N TRP A 237 19.81 -2.22 -13.06
CA TRP A 237 18.93 -1.90 -14.18
C TRP A 237 17.78 -0.97 -13.77
N VAL A 238 17.19 -0.32 -14.78
CA VAL A 238 16.00 0.55 -14.65
C VAL A 238 14.95 0.11 -15.66
N PHE A 239 13.71 -0.04 -15.21
CA PHE A 239 12.53 -0.10 -16.07
C PHE A 239 11.75 1.22 -15.94
N ARG A 240 11.66 1.96 -17.05
CA ARG A 240 10.97 3.24 -17.10
C ARG A 240 9.47 3.05 -17.24
N THR A 241 8.73 3.41 -16.20
CA THR A 241 7.25 3.39 -16.20
C THR A 241 6.64 4.56 -16.97
N ILE A 242 7.38 5.66 -17.12
CA ILE A 242 7.08 6.76 -18.04
C ILE A 242 8.12 6.69 -19.17
N PRO A 243 7.76 6.18 -20.36
CA PRO A 243 8.70 5.93 -21.44
C PRO A 243 9.29 7.23 -22.02
N LEU A 244 10.53 7.14 -22.50
CA LEU A 244 11.20 8.20 -23.26
C LEU A 244 10.97 8.03 -24.78
N PRO A 245 11.25 9.06 -25.61
CA PRO A 245 11.14 8.93 -27.06
C PRO A 245 11.89 7.71 -27.61
N GLY A 246 11.19 6.85 -28.35
CA GLY A 246 11.72 5.61 -28.90
C GLY A 246 11.56 4.37 -28.02
N GLU A 247 11.10 4.52 -26.78
CA GLU A 247 10.74 3.41 -25.90
C GLU A 247 9.27 2.99 -26.11
N TYR A 248 8.97 1.72 -25.85
CA TYR A 248 7.61 1.18 -25.96
C TYR A 248 6.66 1.92 -25.01
N GLY A 249 5.51 2.35 -25.54
CA GLY A 249 4.47 3.02 -24.76
C GLY A 249 4.58 4.55 -24.81
N TYR A 250 5.68 5.12 -25.33
CA TYR A 250 5.83 6.57 -25.48
C TYR A 250 4.70 7.18 -26.32
N GLU A 251 4.28 6.48 -27.36
CA GLU A 251 3.19 6.88 -28.27
C GLU A 251 1.82 6.98 -27.58
N THR A 252 1.69 6.43 -26.36
CA THR A 252 0.47 6.51 -25.56
C THR A 252 0.40 7.75 -24.67
N TRP A 253 1.41 8.62 -24.76
CA TRP A 253 1.46 9.91 -24.08
C TRP A 253 1.49 11.04 -25.08
N GLU A 254 1.05 12.22 -24.63
CA GLU A 254 1.33 13.45 -25.33
C GLU A 254 2.84 13.70 -25.40
N LYS A 255 3.28 14.31 -26.50
CA LYS A 255 4.69 14.58 -26.72
C LYS A 255 5.27 15.40 -25.56
N ASP A 256 6.43 14.96 -25.07
CA ASP A 256 7.19 15.59 -23.99
C ASP A 256 6.49 15.60 -22.60
N SER A 257 5.43 14.80 -22.38
CA SER A 257 4.79 14.70 -21.03
C SER A 257 5.78 14.30 -19.93
N TYR A 258 6.77 13.46 -20.25
CA TYR A 258 7.82 13.01 -19.32
C TYR A 258 8.70 14.15 -18.75
N LYS A 259 8.69 15.33 -19.39
CA LYS A 259 9.39 16.54 -18.91
C LYS A 259 8.53 17.40 -17.98
N LYS A 260 7.24 17.09 -17.87
CA LYS A 260 6.24 17.89 -17.17
C LYS A 260 5.67 17.17 -15.94
N LEU A 261 5.65 15.84 -15.95
CA LEU A 261 4.85 15.04 -15.01
C LEU A 261 5.58 13.76 -14.60
N GLY A 262 5.18 13.21 -13.46
CA GLY A 262 5.63 11.94 -12.91
C GLY A 262 4.48 11.00 -12.56
N GLY A 263 4.66 10.23 -11.49
CA GLY A 263 3.72 9.18 -11.06
C GLY A 263 4.03 7.85 -11.75
N ALA A 264 3.01 7.06 -12.05
CA ALA A 264 3.15 5.69 -12.59
C ALA A 264 4.09 4.83 -11.73
N ASN A 265 3.96 4.96 -10.41
CA ASN A 265 4.91 4.47 -9.41
C ASN A 265 4.43 3.17 -8.74
N CYS A 266 5.36 2.33 -8.32
CA CYS A 266 5.05 1.13 -7.53
C CYS A 266 5.29 1.40 -6.04
N TRP A 267 4.33 2.03 -5.37
CA TRP A 267 4.40 2.28 -3.92
C TRP A 267 3.88 1.11 -3.07
N ALA A 268 3.08 0.25 -3.69
CA ALA A 268 2.32 -0.81 -3.05
C ALA A 268 3.15 -2.05 -2.72
N GLY A 269 4.14 -2.39 -3.55
CA GLY A 269 4.98 -3.57 -3.39
C GLY A 269 4.98 -4.47 -4.63
N MET A 270 5.78 -5.52 -4.57
CA MET A 270 5.99 -6.46 -5.65
C MET A 270 6.24 -7.87 -5.11
N VAL A 271 6.18 -8.87 -5.97
CA VAL A 271 6.43 -10.30 -5.68
C VAL A 271 7.32 -10.92 -6.74
N VAL A 272 8.00 -12.01 -6.41
CA VAL A 272 8.98 -12.67 -7.28
C VAL A 272 8.65 -14.15 -7.42
N ASP A 273 8.63 -14.63 -8.67
CA ASP A 273 8.75 -16.06 -8.97
C ASP A 273 10.23 -16.35 -9.21
N GLU A 274 10.93 -16.82 -8.17
CA GLU A 274 12.37 -17.05 -8.24
C GLU A 274 12.74 -18.11 -9.27
N LYS A 275 11.88 -19.12 -9.42
CA LYS A 275 12.07 -20.23 -10.37
C LYS A 275 11.99 -19.73 -11.81
N ARG A 276 11.03 -18.85 -12.11
CA ARG A 276 10.90 -18.21 -13.44
C ARG A 276 11.88 -17.06 -13.65
N GLY A 277 12.42 -16.49 -12.58
CA GLY A 277 13.21 -15.26 -12.64
C GLY A 277 12.37 -14.07 -13.10
N MET A 278 11.14 -13.98 -12.60
CA MET A 278 10.20 -12.91 -12.94
C MET A 278 9.77 -12.15 -11.68
N VAL A 279 9.59 -10.84 -11.82
CA VAL A 279 9.05 -9.96 -10.78
C VAL A 279 7.74 -9.34 -11.26
N PHE A 280 6.75 -9.27 -10.38
CA PHE A 280 5.38 -8.83 -10.68
C PHE A 280 4.97 -7.69 -9.75
N MET A 281 4.30 -6.68 -10.29
CA MET A 281 3.90 -5.49 -9.53
C MET A 281 2.72 -4.77 -10.17
N GLY A 282 2.07 -3.90 -9.38
CA GLY A 282 1.13 -2.90 -9.84
C GLY A 282 1.75 -1.50 -9.85
N THR A 283 1.37 -0.66 -10.82
CA THR A 283 1.73 0.76 -10.84
C THR A 283 0.53 1.65 -10.51
N GLY A 284 0.85 2.82 -9.96
CA GLY A 284 -0.09 3.90 -9.66
C GLY A 284 -0.51 4.68 -10.89
N SER A 285 -1.37 5.66 -10.65
CA SER A 285 -1.83 6.65 -11.62
C SER A 285 -0.72 7.63 -12.01
N PRO A 286 -0.85 8.32 -13.16
CA PRO A 286 0.06 9.39 -13.53
C PRO A 286 -0.38 10.72 -12.90
N SER A 287 0.58 11.51 -12.43
CA SER A 287 0.26 12.81 -11.84
C SER A 287 -0.08 13.85 -12.93
N VAL A 288 -0.90 14.85 -12.67
CA VAL A 288 -1.72 15.05 -11.45
C VAL A 288 -3.00 14.21 -11.52
N ASP A 289 -3.48 13.73 -10.37
CA ASP A 289 -4.50 12.67 -10.27
C ASP A 289 -5.81 12.94 -11.03
N PHE A 290 -6.33 14.17 -10.95
CA PHE A 290 -7.69 14.51 -11.40
C PHE A 290 -7.73 15.41 -12.66
N TYR A 291 -6.59 15.61 -13.32
CA TYR A 291 -6.48 16.40 -14.55
C TYR A 291 -5.31 15.93 -15.43
N GLY A 292 -5.63 15.35 -16.57
CA GLY A 292 -4.74 14.78 -17.58
C GLY A 292 -4.51 15.62 -18.83
N GLY A 293 -4.88 16.92 -18.85
CA GLY A 293 -4.83 17.75 -20.06
C GLY A 293 -3.47 17.96 -20.74
N VAL A 294 -2.35 17.56 -20.09
CA VAL A 294 -0.97 17.58 -20.63
C VAL A 294 -0.35 16.17 -20.76
N ARG A 295 -1.17 15.14 -20.55
CA ARG A 295 -0.84 13.71 -20.65
C ARG A 295 -1.95 12.98 -21.39
N LYS A 296 -2.39 13.50 -22.54
CA LYS A 296 -3.40 12.82 -23.38
C LYS A 296 -2.91 11.45 -23.81
N GLY A 297 -3.85 10.53 -24.05
CA GLY A 297 -3.58 9.14 -24.41
C GLY A 297 -3.70 8.19 -23.21
N SER A 298 -3.52 6.90 -23.43
CA SER A 298 -3.76 5.88 -22.40
C SER A 298 -2.71 5.85 -21.28
N ASN A 299 -1.55 6.49 -21.47
CA ASN A 299 -0.50 6.69 -20.45
C ASN A 299 0.22 5.42 -19.95
N LEU A 300 0.69 4.55 -20.85
CA LEU A 300 1.46 3.37 -20.45
C LEU A 300 2.82 3.76 -19.87
N PHE A 301 3.22 3.32 -18.68
CA PHE A 301 2.74 2.16 -17.91
C PHE A 301 2.07 2.54 -16.58
N ALA A 302 1.24 3.58 -16.56
CA ALA A 302 0.39 3.90 -15.41
C ALA A 302 -0.74 2.86 -15.26
N ASN A 303 -1.16 2.60 -14.02
CA ASN A 303 -2.24 1.67 -13.66
C ASN A 303 -2.08 0.28 -14.29
N CYS A 304 -0.86 -0.27 -14.32
CA CYS A 304 -0.54 -1.52 -14.98
C CYS A 304 -0.18 -2.61 -13.98
N VAL A 305 -0.65 -3.82 -14.22
CA VAL A 305 0.00 -5.04 -13.73
C VAL A 305 1.15 -5.36 -14.68
N ILE A 306 2.38 -5.44 -14.17
CA ILE A 306 3.59 -5.59 -14.98
C ILE A 306 4.34 -6.82 -14.53
N ALA A 307 4.83 -7.60 -15.50
CA ALA A 307 5.82 -8.66 -15.29
C ALA A 307 7.13 -8.31 -15.98
N LEU A 308 8.23 -8.31 -15.22
CA LEU A 308 9.58 -8.07 -15.72
C LEU A 308 10.47 -9.29 -15.52
N ASP A 309 11.48 -9.44 -16.36
CA ASP A 309 12.65 -10.25 -16.07
C ASP A 309 13.34 -9.71 -14.81
N ALA A 310 13.39 -10.48 -13.74
CA ALA A 310 13.93 -10.02 -12.46
C ALA A 310 15.44 -9.72 -12.52
N LYS A 311 16.17 -10.37 -13.44
CA LYS A 311 17.61 -10.14 -13.60
C LYS A 311 17.91 -8.89 -14.42
N THR A 312 17.12 -8.60 -15.45
CA THR A 312 17.47 -7.57 -16.44
C THR A 312 16.49 -6.40 -16.51
N GLY A 313 15.36 -6.44 -15.79
CA GLY A 313 14.30 -5.42 -15.87
C GLY A 313 13.54 -5.41 -17.20
N LYS A 314 13.76 -6.38 -18.09
CA LYS A 314 13.12 -6.40 -19.40
C LYS A 314 11.65 -6.76 -19.26
N ARG A 315 10.78 -5.97 -19.88
CA ARG A 315 9.33 -6.25 -19.92
C ARG A 315 9.05 -7.62 -20.54
N LYS A 316 8.33 -8.48 -19.81
CA LYS A 316 7.76 -9.73 -20.34
C LYS A 316 6.37 -9.45 -20.87
N TRP A 317 5.49 -8.96 -20.01
CA TRP A 317 4.11 -8.56 -20.35
C TRP A 317 3.63 -7.47 -19.40
N HIS A 318 2.54 -6.81 -19.76
CA HIS A 318 1.81 -5.90 -18.88
C HIS A 318 0.31 -5.92 -19.25
N PHE A 319 -0.54 -5.53 -18.32
CA PHE A 319 -1.96 -5.28 -18.54
C PHE A 319 -2.35 -3.98 -17.83
N GLN A 320 -2.93 -3.02 -18.56
CA GLN A 320 -3.39 -1.75 -17.99
C GLN A 320 -4.82 -1.90 -17.46
N THR A 321 -5.03 -1.66 -16.17
CA THR A 321 -6.34 -1.81 -15.50
C THR A 321 -7.18 -0.53 -15.52
N VAL A 322 -6.56 0.62 -15.80
CA VAL A 322 -7.26 1.90 -16.01
C VAL A 322 -6.56 2.66 -17.13
N HIS A 323 -7.30 3.03 -18.16
CA HIS A 323 -6.79 3.88 -19.24
C HIS A 323 -6.94 5.35 -18.86
N HIS A 324 -5.89 6.16 -19.05
CA HIS A 324 -5.94 7.60 -18.83
C HIS A 324 -6.59 7.98 -17.48
N ASP A 325 -5.98 7.56 -16.38
CA ASP A 325 -6.57 7.72 -15.05
C ASP A 325 -6.83 9.20 -14.70
N LEU A 326 -8.03 9.46 -14.18
CA LEU A 326 -8.53 10.76 -13.72
C LEU A 326 -9.10 10.69 -12.29
N TRP A 327 -8.78 9.64 -11.55
CA TRP A 327 -9.49 9.20 -10.34
C TRP A 327 -8.59 8.73 -9.21
N ASP A 328 -7.26 8.76 -9.36
CA ASP A 328 -6.30 8.19 -8.40
C ASP A 328 -6.65 6.71 -8.13
N ARG A 329 -6.68 5.88 -9.19
CA ARG A 329 -7.00 4.44 -9.11
C ARG A 329 -5.76 3.58 -9.20
N ASP A 330 -4.81 3.92 -8.35
CA ASP A 330 -3.60 3.15 -8.14
C ASP A 330 -3.87 1.67 -7.92
N ILE A 331 -2.96 0.80 -8.34
CA ILE A 331 -2.95 -0.58 -7.87
C ILE A 331 -2.32 -0.60 -6.47
N PRO A 332 -3.09 -0.87 -5.40
CA PRO A 332 -2.70 -0.46 -4.05
C PRO A 332 -1.94 -1.55 -3.29
N CYS A 333 -1.79 -2.75 -3.85
CA CYS A 333 -1.15 -3.89 -3.20
C CYS A 333 -0.35 -4.75 -4.21
N PRO A 334 0.65 -5.54 -3.75
CA PRO A 334 1.28 -6.53 -4.62
C PRO A 334 0.28 -7.62 -5.04
N PRO A 335 0.46 -8.25 -6.21
CA PRO A 335 -0.37 -9.39 -6.61
C PRO A 335 -0.01 -10.65 -5.79
N ASN A 336 -0.92 -11.63 -5.75
CA ASN A 336 -0.56 -12.99 -5.32
C ASN A 336 -0.16 -13.84 -6.53
N LEU A 337 0.92 -14.61 -6.41
CA LEU A 337 1.25 -15.67 -7.38
C LEU A 337 0.64 -16.98 -6.89
N ILE A 338 -0.42 -17.43 -7.57
CA ILE A 338 -1.24 -18.58 -7.15
C ILE A 338 -1.35 -19.60 -8.27
N THR A 339 -1.69 -20.85 -7.97
CA THR A 339 -2.06 -21.84 -8.98
C THR A 339 -3.55 -22.14 -8.88
N VAL A 340 -4.27 -22.12 -10.00
CA VAL A 340 -5.71 -22.35 -10.07
C VAL A 340 -6.06 -23.42 -11.10
N LYS A 341 -7.13 -24.16 -10.85
CA LYS A 341 -7.77 -25.08 -11.80
C LYS A 341 -8.77 -24.33 -12.67
N HIS A 342 -8.29 -23.67 -13.71
CA HIS A 342 -9.13 -22.94 -14.66
C HIS A 342 -9.51 -23.82 -15.85
N LYS A 343 -10.81 -23.95 -16.14
CA LYS A 343 -11.35 -24.78 -17.26
C LYS A 343 -10.76 -26.21 -17.28
N GLY A 344 -10.63 -26.82 -16.10
CA GLY A 344 -10.13 -28.18 -15.93
C GLY A 344 -8.61 -28.34 -15.99
N LYS A 345 -7.84 -27.27 -16.22
CA LYS A 345 -6.37 -27.29 -16.26
C LYS A 345 -5.78 -26.52 -15.10
N MET A 346 -4.67 -27.01 -14.56
CA MET A 346 -3.87 -26.24 -13.60
C MET A 346 -3.12 -25.14 -14.35
N VAL A 347 -3.27 -23.90 -13.88
CA VAL A 347 -2.66 -22.69 -14.46
C VAL A 347 -2.00 -21.92 -13.34
N ASP A 348 -0.70 -21.66 -13.49
CA ASP A 348 0.00 -20.68 -12.67
C ASP A 348 -0.48 -19.29 -13.05
N ALA A 349 -1.02 -18.58 -12.08
CA ALA A 349 -1.69 -17.31 -12.25
C ALA A 349 -1.04 -16.18 -11.43
N VAL A 350 -1.38 -14.96 -11.83
CA VAL A 350 -1.16 -13.71 -11.10
C VAL A 350 -2.52 -13.12 -10.82
N ALA A 351 -2.87 -12.93 -9.55
CA ALA A 351 -4.14 -12.35 -9.15
C ALA A 351 -3.89 -10.97 -8.50
N GLN A 352 -4.46 -9.93 -9.10
CA GLN A 352 -4.29 -8.54 -8.67
C GLN A 352 -5.63 -7.95 -8.25
N ALA A 353 -5.73 -7.57 -6.97
CA ALA A 353 -6.81 -6.74 -6.48
C ALA A 353 -6.51 -5.25 -6.74
N THR A 354 -7.53 -4.47 -7.07
CA THR A 354 -7.40 -3.05 -7.38
C THR A 354 -8.14 -2.17 -6.39
N LYS A 355 -7.72 -0.90 -6.31
CA LYS A 355 -8.38 0.17 -5.58
C LYS A 355 -9.82 0.41 -6.08
N ASP A 356 -10.12 -0.12 -7.25
CA ASP A 356 -11.39 -0.03 -7.95
C ASP A 356 -12.41 -1.12 -7.57
N GLY A 357 -12.04 -2.03 -6.66
CA GLY A 357 -12.91 -3.12 -6.20
C GLY A 357 -12.94 -4.33 -7.14
N LEU A 358 -11.96 -4.47 -8.01
CA LEU A 358 -11.89 -5.53 -9.02
C LEU A 358 -10.71 -6.48 -8.77
N ILE A 359 -10.86 -7.73 -9.19
CA ILE A 359 -9.77 -8.72 -9.20
C ILE A 359 -9.51 -9.11 -10.64
N PHE A 360 -8.28 -8.88 -11.10
CA PHE A 360 -7.81 -9.37 -12.38
C PHE A 360 -6.96 -10.62 -12.18
N VAL A 361 -7.21 -11.66 -12.97
CA VAL A 361 -6.48 -12.94 -12.89
C VAL A 361 -5.88 -13.25 -14.25
N PHE A 362 -4.55 -13.36 -14.29
CA PHE A 362 -3.78 -13.56 -15.52
C PHE A 362 -3.02 -14.87 -15.47
N ASN A 363 -2.79 -15.48 -16.64
CA ASN A 363 -1.74 -16.48 -16.78
C ASN A 363 -0.37 -15.84 -16.47
N ARG A 364 0.40 -16.48 -15.59
CA ARG A 364 1.65 -15.92 -15.04
C ARG A 364 2.73 -15.68 -16.09
N ASP A 365 2.80 -16.52 -17.11
CA ASP A 365 3.86 -16.48 -18.13
C ASP A 365 3.52 -15.50 -19.27
N THR A 366 2.24 -15.38 -19.62
CA THR A 366 1.80 -14.64 -20.83
C THR A 366 1.09 -13.33 -20.53
N GLY A 367 0.51 -13.15 -19.34
CA GLY A 367 -0.34 -12.01 -19.02
C GLY A 367 -1.75 -12.09 -19.60
N GLU A 368 -2.12 -13.20 -20.26
CA GLU A 368 -3.47 -13.39 -20.79
C GLU A 368 -4.50 -13.51 -19.64
N PRO A 369 -5.61 -12.76 -19.67
CA PRO A 369 -6.66 -12.90 -18.66
C PRO A 369 -7.27 -14.31 -18.65
N LEU A 370 -7.40 -14.91 -17.47
CA LEU A 370 -8.10 -16.20 -17.32
C LEU A 370 -9.62 -16.02 -17.41
N PHE A 371 -10.12 -14.90 -16.92
CA PHE A 371 -11.52 -14.50 -17.08
C PHE A 371 -11.63 -13.38 -18.13
N PRO A 372 -12.71 -13.33 -18.92
CA PRO A 372 -12.91 -12.26 -19.89
C PRO A 372 -12.82 -10.88 -19.25
N VAL A 373 -12.15 -9.96 -19.95
CA VAL A 373 -12.11 -8.53 -19.59
C VAL A 373 -12.78 -7.77 -20.72
N GLN A 374 -13.76 -6.94 -20.39
CA GLN A 374 -14.55 -6.17 -21.36
C GLN A 374 -14.16 -4.70 -21.28
N GLU A 375 -14.06 -4.06 -22.45
CA GLU A 375 -14.00 -2.61 -22.54
C GLU A 375 -15.39 -2.03 -22.34
N VAL A 376 -15.63 -1.45 -21.16
CA VAL A 376 -16.92 -0.85 -20.80
C VAL A 376 -16.88 0.64 -21.12
N PRO A 377 -17.80 1.17 -21.95
CA PRO A 377 -17.88 2.60 -22.24
C PRO A 377 -17.97 3.46 -20.97
N VAL A 378 -17.22 4.56 -20.95
CA VAL A 378 -17.38 5.59 -19.90
C VAL A 378 -18.44 6.61 -20.32
N PRO A 379 -19.05 7.35 -19.38
CA PRO A 379 -20.03 8.37 -19.71
C PRO A 379 -19.48 9.45 -20.65
N ASP A 380 -20.21 9.73 -21.73
CA ASP A 380 -19.93 10.84 -22.64
C ASP A 380 -20.50 12.15 -22.07
N VAL A 381 -19.73 12.76 -21.17
CA VAL A 381 -20.08 13.99 -20.47
C VAL A 381 -18.94 15.00 -20.60
N PRO A 382 -19.23 16.31 -20.64
CA PRO A 382 -18.20 17.32 -20.78
C PRO A 382 -17.11 17.18 -19.70
N ALA A 383 -15.87 17.05 -20.14
CA ALA A 383 -14.70 17.09 -19.28
C ALA A 383 -14.24 18.53 -19.07
N LEU A 384 -13.27 18.73 -18.17
CA LEU A 384 -12.61 20.02 -18.00
C LEU A 384 -11.89 20.45 -19.30
N PRO A 385 -11.78 21.75 -19.60
CA PRO A 385 -11.04 22.23 -20.76
C PRO A 385 -9.61 21.68 -20.84
N GLY A 386 -9.23 21.18 -22.02
CA GLY A 386 -7.94 20.55 -22.28
C GLY A 386 -7.88 19.06 -21.97
N GLU A 387 -8.87 18.53 -21.24
CA GLU A 387 -8.97 17.11 -20.89
C GLU A 387 -9.48 16.26 -22.07
N GLN A 388 -9.03 15.01 -22.13
CA GLN A 388 -9.50 14.02 -23.11
C GLN A 388 -9.66 12.65 -22.42
N PRO A 389 -10.80 12.42 -21.72
CA PRO A 389 -11.04 11.14 -21.08
C PRO A 389 -11.01 9.98 -22.07
N TRP A 390 -10.50 8.82 -21.63
CA TRP A 390 -10.49 7.63 -22.47
C TRP A 390 -11.90 7.03 -22.62
N PRO A 391 -12.33 6.61 -23.81
CA PRO A 391 -13.73 6.25 -24.09
C PRO A 391 -14.23 4.98 -23.40
N THR A 392 -13.34 4.10 -22.94
CA THR A 392 -13.68 2.82 -22.29
C THR A 392 -12.83 2.55 -21.07
N GLN A 393 -13.19 1.57 -20.25
CA GLN A 393 -12.31 1.04 -19.20
C GLN A 393 -12.38 -0.48 -19.16
N PRO A 394 -11.27 -1.17 -18.89
CA PRO A 394 -11.25 -2.63 -18.81
C PRO A 394 -11.90 -3.09 -17.50
N VAL A 395 -12.91 -3.96 -17.61
CA VAL A 395 -13.63 -4.53 -16.47
C VAL A 395 -13.66 -6.06 -16.59
N PRO A 396 -13.09 -6.81 -15.63
CA PRO A 396 -13.16 -8.26 -15.65
C PRO A 396 -14.60 -8.71 -15.39
N THR A 397 -15.07 -9.70 -16.14
CA THR A 397 -16.40 -10.29 -15.91
C THR A 397 -16.43 -11.15 -14.66
N LYS A 398 -15.26 -11.66 -14.25
CA LYS A 398 -15.06 -12.49 -13.06
C LYS A 398 -13.66 -12.27 -12.47
N PRO A 399 -13.50 -12.38 -11.15
CA PRO A 399 -14.57 -12.45 -10.15
C PRO A 399 -15.48 -11.22 -10.14
N ALA A 400 -16.68 -11.34 -9.57
CA ALA A 400 -17.55 -10.17 -9.40
C ALA A 400 -16.88 -9.14 -8.45
N PRO A 401 -17.13 -7.83 -8.63
CA PRO A 401 -16.50 -6.79 -7.83
C PRO A 401 -16.71 -6.97 -6.32
N PHE A 402 -15.67 -6.76 -5.51
CA PHE A 402 -15.73 -6.90 -4.04
C PHE A 402 -16.00 -5.58 -3.29
N ALA A 403 -16.04 -4.48 -4.04
CA ALA A 403 -16.47 -3.16 -3.56
C ALA A 403 -17.53 -2.58 -4.50
N ARG A 404 -18.34 -1.64 -4.00
CA ARG A 404 -19.44 -1.01 -4.76
C ARG A 404 -18.91 -0.27 -5.99
N GLN A 405 -19.64 -0.40 -7.08
CA GLN A 405 -19.24 0.12 -8.40
C GLN A 405 -20.08 1.31 -8.89
N VAL A 406 -21.33 1.39 -8.44
CA VAL A 406 -22.31 2.41 -8.86
C VAL A 406 -22.98 2.96 -7.60
N LEU A 407 -23.20 4.27 -7.56
CA LEU A 407 -23.95 4.93 -6.51
C LEU A 407 -25.37 5.26 -7.00
N THR A 408 -26.36 4.86 -6.24
CA THR A 408 -27.78 5.19 -6.45
C THR A 408 -28.38 5.81 -5.20
N GLU A 409 -29.55 6.44 -5.32
CA GLU A 409 -30.29 6.98 -4.16
C GLU A 409 -30.60 5.88 -3.12
N ALA A 410 -30.83 4.64 -3.57
CA ALA A 410 -31.12 3.50 -2.69
C ALA A 410 -29.94 3.10 -1.79
N ASP A 411 -28.72 3.50 -2.15
CA ASP A 411 -27.50 3.22 -1.39
C ASP A 411 -27.31 4.17 -0.20
N LEU A 412 -28.05 5.29 -0.17
CA LEU A 412 -27.93 6.31 0.85
C LEU A 412 -28.46 5.80 2.20
N THR A 413 -27.83 6.27 3.27
CA THR A 413 -28.20 5.90 4.64
C THR A 413 -29.66 6.24 4.95
N ASP A 414 -30.32 5.33 5.66
CA ASP A 414 -31.68 5.45 6.19
C ASP A 414 -31.72 5.33 7.72
N ARG A 415 -30.57 5.51 8.39
CA ARG A 415 -30.43 5.32 9.84
C ARG A 415 -31.33 6.24 10.67
N THR A 416 -31.50 7.49 10.25
CA THR A 416 -32.50 8.43 10.80
C THR A 416 -33.04 9.33 9.69
N SER A 417 -34.23 9.92 9.88
CA SER A 417 -34.83 10.84 8.89
C SER A 417 -33.96 12.06 8.62
N GLU A 418 -33.29 12.60 9.64
CA GLU A 418 -32.41 13.77 9.52
C GLU A 418 -31.16 13.47 8.69
N VAL A 419 -30.45 12.38 9.01
CA VAL A 419 -29.23 12.02 8.26
C VAL A 419 -29.55 11.55 6.84
N SER A 420 -30.72 10.92 6.64
CA SER A 420 -31.19 10.53 5.31
C SER A 420 -31.52 11.75 4.45
N ALA A 421 -32.21 12.76 5.01
CA ALA A 421 -32.48 14.02 4.31
C ALA A 421 -31.18 14.76 3.94
N PHE A 422 -30.20 14.79 4.86
CA PHE A 422 -28.87 15.36 4.58
C PHE A 422 -28.15 14.62 3.44
N ALA A 423 -28.12 13.29 3.49
CA ALA A 423 -27.47 12.48 2.46
C ALA A 423 -28.13 12.68 1.09
N LEU A 424 -29.46 12.72 1.06
CA LEU A 424 -30.25 12.92 -0.15
C LEU A 424 -30.04 14.31 -0.76
N ASP A 425 -30.03 15.37 0.05
CA ASP A 425 -29.74 16.73 -0.41
C ASP A 425 -28.37 16.81 -1.07
N ARG A 426 -27.34 16.29 -0.40
CA ARG A 426 -25.96 16.30 -0.94
C ARG A 426 -25.81 15.45 -2.19
N PHE A 427 -26.50 14.30 -2.26
CA PHE A 427 -26.55 13.45 -3.44
C PHE A 427 -27.19 14.17 -4.63
N LYS A 428 -28.34 14.84 -4.43
CA LYS A 428 -29.04 15.60 -5.49
C LYS A 428 -28.26 16.82 -5.98
N ASN A 429 -27.43 17.41 -5.12
CA ASN A 429 -26.59 18.56 -5.44
C ASN A 429 -25.16 18.19 -5.89
N SER A 430 -24.88 16.92 -6.15
CA SER A 430 -23.58 16.44 -6.65
C SER A 430 -23.79 15.61 -7.91
N ARG A 431 -22.80 15.58 -8.81
CA ARG A 431 -22.82 14.59 -9.89
C ARG A 431 -22.66 13.20 -9.27
N SER A 432 -23.56 12.28 -9.62
CA SER A 432 -23.55 10.89 -9.16
C SER A 432 -23.83 9.96 -10.35
N GLY A 433 -23.44 8.70 -10.23
CA GLY A 433 -23.60 7.71 -11.30
C GLY A 433 -22.45 6.72 -11.38
N PRO A 434 -22.06 6.27 -12.58
CA PRO A 434 -20.93 5.38 -12.78
C PRO A 434 -19.65 5.99 -12.19
N LYS A 435 -18.82 5.17 -11.55
CA LYS A 435 -17.56 5.61 -10.93
C LYS A 435 -16.59 6.31 -11.89
N ASN A 436 -16.71 6.11 -13.21
CA ASN A 436 -15.84 6.65 -14.26
C ASN A 436 -16.28 8.02 -14.80
N LEU A 437 -17.10 8.78 -14.05
CA LEU A 437 -17.39 10.16 -14.44
C LEU A 437 -16.11 11.00 -14.38
N PRO A 438 -15.77 11.79 -15.41
CA PRO A 438 -14.61 12.67 -15.34
C PRO A 438 -14.82 13.77 -14.27
N PRO A 439 -13.76 14.15 -13.51
CA PRO A 439 -13.81 15.26 -12.57
C PRO A 439 -14.30 16.56 -13.20
N SER A 440 -14.94 17.42 -12.40
CA SER A 440 -15.55 18.67 -12.91
C SER A 440 -15.68 19.74 -11.83
N LEU A 441 -16.03 20.96 -12.26
CA LEU A 441 -16.29 22.11 -11.39
C LEU A 441 -17.58 21.98 -10.56
N GLU A 442 -18.53 21.14 -10.98
CA GLU A 442 -19.77 20.89 -10.23
C GLU A 442 -19.53 20.01 -9.00
N GLY A 443 -18.51 19.14 -9.08
CA GLY A 443 -18.19 18.13 -8.08
C GLY A 443 -18.97 16.84 -8.27
N MET A 444 -18.40 15.74 -7.79
CA MET A 444 -18.94 14.39 -7.93
C MET A 444 -18.76 13.56 -6.68
N LEU A 445 -19.66 12.61 -6.47
CA LEU A 445 -19.54 11.55 -5.48
C LEU A 445 -18.99 10.29 -6.16
N MET A 446 -17.95 9.69 -5.57
CA MET A 446 -17.30 8.51 -6.14
C MET A 446 -16.82 7.51 -5.10
N TYR A 447 -16.88 6.23 -5.47
CA TYR A 447 -16.18 5.15 -4.80
C TYR A 447 -14.72 5.09 -5.25
N GLY A 448 -13.89 4.36 -4.50
CA GLY A 448 -12.54 3.98 -4.93
C GLY A 448 -11.43 4.93 -4.54
N LEU A 449 -11.68 6.20 -4.17
CA LEU A 449 -10.57 7.11 -3.79
C LEU A 449 -9.83 6.68 -2.51
N GLY A 450 -10.55 6.13 -1.53
CA GLY A 450 -9.99 5.44 -0.35
C GLY A 450 -9.82 3.93 -0.54
N GLY A 451 -9.95 3.46 -1.78
CA GLY A 451 -9.74 2.09 -2.23
C GLY A 451 -10.78 1.07 -1.83
N GLY A 452 -11.20 0.23 -2.77
CA GLY A 452 -11.76 -1.09 -2.50
C GLY A 452 -10.71 -1.93 -1.78
N ALA A 453 -9.64 -2.32 -2.49
CA ALA A 453 -8.43 -2.83 -1.86
C ALA A 453 -7.53 -1.68 -1.39
N GLU A 454 -6.70 -1.95 -0.38
CA GLU A 454 -5.69 -1.03 0.15
C GLU A 454 -4.37 -1.77 0.41
N TRP A 455 -3.35 -1.06 0.89
CA TRP A 455 -1.96 -1.55 1.01
C TRP A 455 -1.73 -2.84 1.81
N GLY A 456 -2.70 -3.28 2.60
CA GLY A 456 -2.64 -4.55 3.29
C GLY A 456 -2.55 -5.75 2.35
N GLY A 457 -3.11 -5.59 1.14
CA GLY A 457 -3.20 -6.64 0.14
C GLY A 457 -4.05 -7.82 0.57
N THR A 458 -3.93 -8.89 -0.20
CA THR A 458 -4.74 -10.10 -0.10
C THR A 458 -3.90 -11.26 0.41
N ALA A 459 -4.57 -12.26 0.99
CA ALA A 459 -3.97 -13.56 1.28
C ALA A 459 -4.57 -14.60 0.33
N ALA A 460 -3.81 -15.64 -0.01
CA ALA A 460 -4.28 -16.69 -0.91
C ALA A 460 -3.77 -18.05 -0.46
N ASP A 461 -4.62 -19.08 -0.54
CA ASP A 461 -4.28 -20.44 -0.14
C ASP A 461 -3.91 -21.34 -1.35
N PRO A 462 -3.30 -22.51 -1.10
CA PRO A 462 -2.95 -23.46 -2.15
C PRO A 462 -4.14 -24.06 -2.93
N ASN A 463 -5.38 -23.88 -2.45
CA ASN A 463 -6.58 -24.38 -3.10
C ASN A 463 -7.11 -23.43 -4.18
N GLY A 464 -6.46 -22.30 -4.40
CA GLY A 464 -6.91 -21.29 -5.37
C GLY A 464 -7.90 -20.28 -4.77
N ILE A 465 -7.97 -20.17 -3.44
CA ILE A 465 -8.88 -19.22 -2.76
C ILE A 465 -8.12 -17.95 -2.40
N MET A 466 -8.69 -16.79 -2.73
CA MET A 466 -8.19 -15.48 -2.34
C MET A 466 -9.09 -14.86 -1.27
N TYR A 467 -8.46 -14.28 -0.26
CA TYR A 467 -9.08 -13.57 0.84
C TYR A 467 -8.74 -12.08 0.79
N ILE A 468 -9.78 -11.25 0.82
CA ILE A 468 -9.66 -9.81 0.58
C ILE A 468 -10.62 -9.00 1.43
N ASN A 469 -10.12 -8.01 2.14
CA ASN A 469 -10.94 -6.96 2.75
C ASN A 469 -11.24 -5.83 1.74
N GLY A 470 -12.44 -5.26 1.83
CA GLY A 470 -12.93 -4.22 0.93
C GLY A 470 -13.46 -3.00 1.68
N ASN A 471 -13.32 -1.79 1.11
CA ASN A 471 -14.02 -0.58 1.58
C ASN A 471 -15.08 -0.11 0.60
N ASN A 472 -16.21 0.34 1.14
CA ASN A 472 -17.32 0.97 0.41
C ASN A 472 -17.50 2.42 0.84
N MET A 473 -16.40 3.15 1.01
CA MET A 473 -16.40 4.56 1.40
C MET A 473 -16.61 5.47 0.20
N LEU A 474 -17.50 6.46 0.35
CA LEU A 474 -17.78 7.45 -0.69
C LEU A 474 -17.01 8.74 -0.44
N TRP A 475 -16.53 9.34 -1.52
CA TRP A 475 -15.72 10.55 -1.49
C TRP A 475 -16.34 11.60 -2.40
N TRP A 476 -16.18 12.86 -2.00
CA TRP A 476 -16.55 14.01 -2.78
C TRP A 476 -15.30 14.63 -3.40
N VAL A 477 -15.27 14.66 -4.73
CA VAL A 477 -14.18 15.24 -5.53
C VAL A 477 -14.77 16.42 -6.29
N LYS A 478 -14.20 17.61 -6.11
CA LYS A 478 -14.64 18.82 -6.79
C LYS A 478 -13.46 19.59 -7.31
N MET A 479 -13.44 19.86 -8.60
CA MET A 479 -12.36 20.61 -9.22
C MET A 479 -12.56 22.11 -9.05
N ARG A 480 -11.47 22.87 -9.06
CA ARG A 480 -11.46 24.33 -9.12
C ARG A 480 -10.53 24.79 -10.23
N ASP A 481 -10.86 25.92 -10.84
CA ASP A 481 -9.98 26.62 -11.77
C ASP A 481 -8.98 27.47 -10.97
N THR A 482 -7.68 27.21 -11.12
CA THR A 482 -6.63 27.95 -10.40
C THR A 482 -6.45 29.38 -10.91
N ARG A 483 -7.00 29.69 -12.09
CA ARG A 483 -6.91 31.01 -12.73
C ARG A 483 -8.04 31.94 -12.32
N GLN A 484 -9.12 31.40 -11.74
CA GLN A 484 -10.26 32.20 -11.28
C GLN A 484 -10.07 32.57 -9.80
N ALA A 485 -9.92 33.87 -9.52
CA ALA A 485 -10.05 34.38 -8.15
C ALA A 485 -11.52 34.33 -7.71
N LYS A 486 -11.78 33.99 -6.44
CA LYS A 486 -13.10 34.26 -5.84
C LYS A 486 -13.28 35.79 -5.79
N ASP A 487 -14.34 36.28 -6.43
CA ASP A 487 -14.92 37.61 -6.20
C ASP A 487 -13.96 38.82 -6.36
N GLY A 488 -13.03 38.76 -7.32
CA GLY A 488 -12.12 39.89 -7.59
C GLY A 488 -11.14 40.21 -6.45
N THR A 489 -10.95 39.28 -5.50
CA THR A 489 -10.03 39.45 -4.37
C THR A 489 -8.57 39.25 -4.80
N THR A 490 -7.71 40.22 -4.45
CA THR A 490 -6.25 40.11 -4.63
C THR A 490 -5.70 39.07 -3.66
N LEU A 491 -5.20 37.94 -4.18
CA LEU A 491 -4.56 36.91 -3.36
C LEU A 491 -3.15 37.36 -2.96
N SER A 492 -2.76 37.12 -1.71
CA SER A 492 -1.38 37.30 -1.24
C SER A 492 -0.44 36.25 -1.86
N ARG A 493 0.87 36.51 -1.82
CA ARG A 493 1.91 35.56 -2.28
C ARG A 493 1.76 34.19 -1.61
N GLY A 494 1.59 34.14 -0.29
CA GLY A 494 1.44 32.89 0.45
C GLY A 494 0.16 32.15 0.09
N ASN A 495 -0.95 32.86 -0.19
CA ASN A 495 -2.19 32.25 -0.65
C ASN A 495 -2.04 31.58 -2.03
N VAL A 496 -1.37 32.24 -2.99
CA VAL A 496 -1.10 31.65 -4.31
C VAL A 496 -0.23 30.38 -4.18
N LEU A 497 0.84 30.45 -3.39
CA LEU A 497 1.72 29.31 -3.15
C LEU A 497 1.00 28.16 -2.43
N PHE A 498 0.17 28.45 -1.44
CA PHE A 498 -0.67 27.45 -0.78
C PHE A 498 -1.66 26.80 -1.76
N ASN A 499 -2.30 27.62 -2.60
CA ASN A 499 -3.26 27.15 -3.58
C ASN A 499 -2.64 26.18 -4.59
N THR A 500 -1.40 26.45 -4.97
CA THR A 500 -0.64 25.66 -5.94
C THR A 500 -0.14 24.35 -5.35
N ASN A 501 0.35 24.37 -4.10
CA ASN A 501 1.13 23.26 -3.54
C ASN A 501 0.41 22.44 -2.46
N CYS A 502 -0.63 22.98 -1.82
CA CYS A 502 -1.21 22.38 -0.61
C CYS A 502 -2.73 22.14 -0.70
N ALA A 503 -3.44 22.99 -1.44
CA ALA A 503 -4.90 22.98 -1.45
C ALA A 503 -5.55 21.74 -2.08
N SER A 504 -4.83 21.00 -2.94
CA SER A 504 -5.33 19.74 -3.53
C SER A 504 -5.67 18.69 -2.47
N CYS A 505 -4.85 18.62 -1.42
CA CYS A 505 -5.06 17.75 -0.27
C CYS A 505 -5.93 18.44 0.80
N HIS A 506 -5.66 19.70 1.12
CA HIS A 506 -6.16 20.36 2.34
C HIS A 506 -7.42 21.24 2.16
N ALA A 507 -7.87 21.45 0.91
CA ALA A 507 -8.86 22.45 0.51
C ALA A 507 -8.43 23.90 0.80
N ILE A 508 -9.09 24.88 0.16
CA ILE A 508 -8.87 26.32 0.39
C ILE A 508 -9.78 26.91 1.47
N ASP A 509 -10.91 26.26 1.72
CA ASP A 509 -11.89 26.70 2.72
C ASP A 509 -11.89 25.70 3.88
N PRO A 510 -11.48 26.10 5.09
CA PRO A 510 -11.55 25.28 6.29
C PRO A 510 -12.98 24.78 6.60
N LYS A 511 -14.03 25.47 6.14
CA LYS A 511 -15.42 25.02 6.33
C LYS A 511 -15.83 23.92 5.34
N ALA A 512 -15.14 23.79 4.21
CA ALA A 512 -15.36 22.70 3.25
C ALA A 512 -14.71 21.36 3.68
N SER A 513 -13.86 21.40 4.72
CA SER A 513 -13.11 20.26 5.27
C SER A 513 -13.44 19.99 6.75
N SER A 514 -14.60 20.43 7.26
CA SER A 514 -14.93 20.25 8.69
C SER A 514 -15.25 18.79 9.03
N ALA A 515 -14.61 18.29 10.10
CA ALA A 515 -14.98 17.15 10.95
C ALA A 515 -15.32 15.81 10.24
N THR A 516 -14.32 15.13 9.66
CA THR A 516 -14.49 13.81 9.03
C THR A 516 -13.25 12.94 9.20
N ALA A 517 -13.35 11.61 9.02
CA ALA A 517 -12.18 10.73 8.99
C ALA A 517 -11.15 11.10 7.88
N SER A 518 -11.56 11.84 6.84
CA SER A 518 -10.63 12.47 5.90
C SER A 518 -9.71 13.53 6.53
N ASN A 519 -10.08 14.18 7.65
CA ASN A 519 -9.19 15.11 8.37
C ASN A 519 -7.97 14.43 9.01
N GLN A 520 -7.91 13.12 9.06
CA GLN A 520 -6.72 12.42 9.56
C GLN A 520 -5.76 12.05 8.44
N THR A 521 -6.30 11.80 7.25
CA THR A 521 -5.52 11.57 6.04
C THR A 521 -5.03 12.90 5.45
N TYR A 522 -5.90 13.92 5.42
CA TYR A 522 -5.63 15.27 4.95
C TYR A 522 -6.21 16.30 5.94
N PRO A 523 -5.44 16.73 6.95
CA PRO A 523 -5.97 17.56 8.02
C PRO A 523 -6.38 18.96 7.56
N ASN A 524 -7.52 19.42 8.08
CA ASN A 524 -7.93 20.81 7.99
C ASN A 524 -6.83 21.74 8.55
N LEU A 525 -6.45 22.74 7.77
CA LEU A 525 -5.40 23.71 8.12
C LEU A 525 -5.97 25.04 8.66
N GLY A 526 -7.29 25.14 8.83
CA GLY A 526 -7.94 26.22 9.55
C GLY A 526 -7.33 26.38 10.95
N ASN A 527 -6.99 27.64 11.28
CA ASN A 527 -6.38 28.05 12.55
C ASN A 527 -5.19 27.17 12.98
N VAL A 528 -4.39 26.68 12.03
CA VAL A 528 -3.26 25.78 12.33
C VAL A 528 -2.27 26.38 13.34
N GLY A 529 -2.15 27.72 13.40
CA GLY A 529 -1.32 28.43 14.37
C GLY A 529 -1.71 28.24 15.84
N GLU A 530 -2.93 27.77 16.13
CA GLU A 530 -3.35 27.40 17.49
C GLU A 530 -2.82 26.01 17.90
N ARG A 531 -2.44 25.18 16.91
CA ARG A 531 -2.03 23.78 17.10
C ARG A 531 -0.54 23.56 16.86
N LEU A 532 0.08 24.36 16.00
CA LEU A 532 1.48 24.22 15.60
C LEU A 532 2.18 25.59 15.57
N SER A 533 3.42 25.61 16.05
CA SER A 533 4.30 26.78 15.96
C SER A 533 4.80 26.99 14.52
N ARG A 534 5.32 28.20 14.23
CA ARG A 534 5.97 28.52 12.94
C ARG A 534 7.09 27.53 12.61
N GLU A 535 7.90 27.19 13.60
CA GLU A 535 9.04 26.26 13.47
C GLU A 535 8.55 24.84 13.18
N GLN A 536 7.47 24.41 13.82
CA GLN A 536 6.85 23.11 13.55
C GLN A 536 6.30 23.04 12.13
N ILE A 537 5.62 24.09 11.64
CA ILE A 537 5.11 24.15 10.25
C ILE A 537 6.28 24.18 9.25
N SER A 538 7.31 24.98 9.51
CA SER A 538 8.54 25.03 8.69
C SER A 538 9.24 23.66 8.61
N SER A 539 9.29 22.94 9.73
CA SER A 539 9.81 21.58 9.78
C SER A 539 8.98 20.64 8.91
N LEU A 540 7.65 20.65 9.05
CA LEU A 540 6.74 19.82 8.25
C LEU A 540 6.83 20.10 6.75
N LEU A 541 6.92 21.36 6.33
CA LEU A 541 7.10 21.71 4.91
C LEU A 541 8.45 21.21 4.39
N ALA A 542 9.49 21.20 5.22
CA ALA A 542 10.82 20.74 4.81
C ALA A 542 10.98 19.21 4.82
N THR A 543 10.24 18.47 5.65
CA THR A 543 10.44 17.02 5.83
C THR A 543 9.29 16.17 5.30
N GLY A 544 8.11 16.76 5.11
CA GLY A 544 6.86 16.01 4.98
C GLY A 544 6.50 15.24 6.25
N ARG A 545 5.34 14.57 6.22
CA ARG A 545 4.90 13.61 7.25
C ARG A 545 3.76 12.75 6.72
N GLY A 546 3.83 11.45 6.91
CA GLY A 546 2.73 10.55 6.51
C GLY A 546 2.56 10.55 4.98
N ARG A 547 1.39 10.96 4.48
CA ARG A 547 1.15 11.13 3.03
C ARG A 547 1.73 12.44 2.46
N MET A 548 1.89 13.48 3.27
CA MET A 548 2.41 14.78 2.81
C MET A 548 3.88 14.64 2.36
N PRO A 549 4.24 15.02 1.12
CA PRO A 549 5.62 15.03 0.66
C PRO A 549 6.42 16.17 1.30
N SER A 550 7.72 16.20 1.06
CA SER A 550 8.57 17.35 1.38
C SER A 550 8.48 18.40 0.28
N PHE A 551 8.48 19.68 0.66
CA PHE A 551 8.47 20.84 -0.22
C PHE A 551 9.84 21.55 -0.21
N GLN A 552 10.93 20.78 -0.18
CA GLN A 552 12.29 21.34 -0.21
C GLN A 552 12.62 22.11 -1.49
N HIS A 553 11.99 21.74 -2.60
CA HIS A 553 12.08 22.42 -3.90
C HIS A 553 11.52 23.85 -3.89
N ILE A 554 10.62 24.18 -2.95
CA ILE A 554 10.13 25.55 -2.76
C ILE A 554 11.21 26.37 -2.03
N SER A 555 11.46 27.62 -2.42
CA SER A 555 12.46 28.47 -1.76
C SER A 555 12.16 28.65 -0.26
N VAL A 556 13.16 29.00 0.55
CA VAL A 556 12.96 29.24 1.99
C VAL A 556 11.98 30.40 2.20
N GLU A 557 12.08 31.41 1.35
CA GLU A 557 11.26 32.61 1.31
C GLU A 557 9.81 32.27 0.95
N ASP A 558 9.59 31.43 -0.06
CA ASP A 558 8.25 31.01 -0.47
C ASP A 558 7.60 30.09 0.56
N ARG A 559 8.36 29.19 1.19
CA ARG A 559 7.85 28.43 2.34
C ARG A 559 7.48 29.36 3.50
N ALA A 560 8.27 30.41 3.75
CA ALA A 560 7.93 31.39 4.78
C ALA A 560 6.63 32.12 4.45
N ALA A 561 6.41 32.51 3.19
CA ALA A 561 5.16 33.12 2.74
C ALA A 561 3.95 32.18 2.93
N ILE A 562 4.08 30.88 2.60
CA ILE A 562 3.03 29.88 2.91
C ILE A 562 2.74 29.84 4.41
N ILE A 563 3.78 29.86 5.25
CA ILE A 563 3.61 29.84 6.72
C ILE A 563 2.91 31.12 7.20
N ASP A 564 3.26 32.29 6.66
CA ASP A 564 2.61 33.55 7.00
C ASP A 564 1.13 33.56 6.62
N PHE A 565 0.78 33.01 5.45
CA PHE A 565 -0.62 32.79 5.06
C PHE A 565 -1.35 31.88 6.05
N LEU A 566 -0.78 30.71 6.37
CA LEU A 566 -1.37 29.74 7.30
C LEU A 566 -1.54 30.30 8.71
N LEU A 567 -0.62 31.15 9.15
CA LEU A 567 -0.66 31.82 10.44
C LEU A 567 -1.46 33.13 10.44
N LYS A 568 -2.05 33.52 9.31
CA LYS A 568 -2.79 34.78 9.13
C LYS A 568 -1.97 36.02 9.49
N LYS A 569 -0.66 35.98 9.19
CA LYS A 569 0.30 37.05 9.46
C LYS A 569 0.67 37.88 8.24
N GLU A 570 0.04 37.61 7.10
CA GLU A 570 0.26 38.39 5.88
C GLU A 570 -0.32 39.80 6.02
N THR A 571 0.48 40.79 5.67
CA THR A 571 0.05 42.19 5.52
C THR A 571 -0.05 42.45 4.01
N GLY A 572 -1.26 42.50 3.42
CA GLY A 572 -1.43 42.77 1.97
C GLY A 572 -0.71 44.07 1.55
N THR A 573 -0.20 44.27 0.34
CA THR A 573 -0.66 43.92 -1.01
C THR A 573 0.57 43.72 -1.90
N ASP A 574 1.16 42.52 -1.91
CA ASP A 574 2.17 42.22 -2.92
C ASP A 574 1.46 42.04 -4.28
N ASP A 575 1.92 42.78 -5.29
CA ASP A 575 1.37 42.75 -6.65
C ASP A 575 1.47 41.32 -7.24
N VAL A 576 0.33 40.64 -7.25
CA VAL A 576 0.16 39.24 -7.70
C VAL A 576 0.41 39.07 -9.19
N HIS A 577 0.38 40.16 -9.97
CA HIS A 577 0.65 40.11 -11.41
C HIS A 577 2.11 39.81 -11.74
N LYS A 578 3.04 40.04 -10.80
CA LYS A 578 4.43 39.56 -10.95
C LYS A 578 4.61 38.08 -10.62
N LEU A 579 3.67 37.44 -9.92
CA LEU A 579 3.83 36.09 -9.35
C LEU A 579 3.29 34.96 -10.21
N THR A 580 2.33 35.24 -11.09
CA THR A 580 1.97 34.31 -12.18
C THR A 580 3.11 34.18 -13.20
N GLU A 581 4.02 35.15 -13.26
CA GLU A 581 5.24 35.12 -14.08
C GLU A 581 6.52 34.67 -13.35
N THR A 582 6.56 34.61 -12.00
CA THR A 582 7.82 34.35 -11.26
C THR A 582 7.96 32.99 -10.56
N SER A 583 7.08 32.01 -10.79
CA SER A 583 7.34 30.61 -10.38
C SER A 583 7.57 29.63 -11.52
N THR A 584 7.37 30.06 -12.77
CA THR A 584 7.97 29.40 -13.93
C THR A 584 9.02 30.36 -14.47
N GLU A 585 10.31 30.08 -14.23
CA GLU A 585 11.33 30.66 -15.11
C GLU A 585 10.84 30.41 -16.54
N VAL A 586 10.77 31.45 -17.37
CA VAL A 586 10.29 31.35 -18.75
C VAL A 586 11.01 30.16 -19.44
N GLY A 587 10.28 29.07 -19.70
CA GLY A 587 10.83 27.84 -20.27
C GLY A 587 10.93 26.61 -19.34
N LYS A 588 10.70 26.73 -18.02
CA LYS A 588 10.62 25.57 -17.12
C LYS A 588 9.29 24.84 -17.24
N LEU A 589 9.34 23.54 -17.52
CA LEU A 589 8.18 22.65 -17.70
C LEU A 589 7.79 21.89 -16.41
N PHE A 590 8.64 21.94 -15.39
CA PHE A 590 8.51 21.19 -14.13
C PHE A 590 8.92 22.06 -12.92
N PRO A 591 8.20 22.03 -11.78
CA PRO A 591 6.93 21.34 -11.57
C PRO A 591 5.81 21.87 -12.48
N TYR A 592 4.90 20.99 -12.88
CA TYR A 592 3.75 21.39 -13.69
C TYR A 592 2.67 22.06 -12.84
N ASN A 593 2.19 23.23 -13.28
CA ASN A 593 1.09 23.94 -12.63
C ASN A 593 -0.22 23.71 -13.41
N PRO A 594 -1.08 22.76 -12.98
CA PRO A 594 -2.33 22.50 -13.69
C PRO A 594 -3.33 23.68 -13.58
N PRO A 595 -4.08 23.98 -14.66
CA PRO A 595 -5.13 25.00 -14.63
C PRO A 595 -6.34 24.58 -13.78
N TYR A 596 -6.50 23.29 -13.51
CA TYR A 596 -7.54 22.75 -12.67
C TYR A 596 -6.95 21.82 -11.62
N ILE A 597 -7.36 21.99 -10.36
CA ILE A 597 -6.94 21.13 -9.25
C ILE A 597 -8.12 20.68 -8.42
N ASN A 598 -7.96 19.57 -7.71
CA ASN A 598 -8.95 19.15 -6.73
C ASN A 598 -9.07 20.19 -5.61
N ASN A 599 -10.28 20.42 -5.14
CA ASN A 599 -10.62 21.36 -4.08
C ASN A 599 -10.70 20.65 -2.72
N GLY A 600 -9.67 19.86 -2.40
CA GLY A 600 -9.62 19.01 -1.23
C GLY A 600 -10.32 17.66 -1.42
N THR A 601 -9.86 16.67 -0.65
CA THR A 601 -10.36 15.30 -0.70
C THR A 601 -11.20 15.02 0.54
N THR A 602 -12.53 15.01 0.38
CA THR A 602 -13.49 14.93 1.51
C THR A 602 -14.29 13.63 1.46
N GLN A 603 -14.31 12.86 2.55
CA GLN A 603 -15.22 11.71 2.67
C GLN A 603 -16.67 12.20 2.82
N PHE A 604 -17.60 11.51 2.17
CA PHE A 604 -19.02 11.81 2.27
C PHE A 604 -19.62 11.15 3.52
N LEU A 605 -19.54 11.87 4.63
CA LEU A 605 -20.08 11.48 5.93
C LEU A 605 -21.32 12.33 6.27
N THR A 606 -22.17 11.80 7.15
CA THR A 606 -23.29 12.52 7.78
C THR A 606 -22.77 13.46 8.87
N PRO A 607 -23.60 14.41 9.37
CA PRO A 607 -23.18 15.36 10.43
C PRO A 607 -22.72 14.70 11.73
N ASP A 608 -23.16 13.47 11.99
CA ASP A 608 -22.72 12.64 13.11
C ASP A 608 -21.53 11.71 12.75
N GLU A 609 -20.80 12.05 11.68
CA GLU A 609 -19.52 11.47 11.26
C GLU A 609 -19.55 9.98 10.83
N TYR A 610 -20.71 9.46 10.47
CA TYR A 610 -20.84 8.13 9.87
C TYR A 610 -20.90 8.20 8.34
N PRO A 611 -20.52 7.13 7.61
CA PRO A 611 -20.70 7.11 6.16
C PRO A 611 -22.15 7.37 5.77
N ALA A 612 -22.37 8.25 4.79
CA ALA A 612 -23.69 8.61 4.30
C ALA A 612 -24.33 7.52 3.40
N LEU A 613 -23.95 6.26 3.62
CA LEU A 613 -24.37 5.09 2.88
C LEU A 613 -24.91 4.02 3.82
N LYS A 614 -25.77 3.15 3.31
CA LYS A 614 -26.14 1.89 3.98
C LYS A 614 -24.92 0.98 4.15
N SER A 615 -24.90 0.18 5.21
CA SER A 615 -23.88 -0.87 5.42
C SER A 615 -23.95 -1.96 4.33
N PRO A 616 -22.89 -2.79 4.16
CA PRO A 616 -21.61 -2.77 4.87
C PRO A 616 -20.65 -1.70 4.33
N TRP A 617 -20.06 -0.91 5.24
CA TRP A 617 -19.01 0.08 4.90
C TRP A 617 -17.65 -0.57 4.67
N GLY A 618 -17.42 -1.72 5.31
CA GLY A 618 -16.26 -2.57 5.09
C GLY A 618 -16.68 -4.03 5.00
N THR A 619 -16.02 -4.80 4.15
CA THR A 619 -16.27 -6.23 3.95
C THR A 619 -14.99 -7.04 4.09
N LEU A 620 -15.15 -8.34 4.37
CA LEU A 620 -14.12 -9.36 4.22
C LEU A 620 -14.70 -10.47 3.35
N ASN A 621 -13.92 -10.93 2.39
CA ASN A 621 -14.42 -11.77 1.30
C ASN A 621 -13.49 -12.96 1.08
N ALA A 622 -14.06 -14.10 0.71
CA ALA A 622 -13.34 -15.22 0.11
C ALA A 622 -13.86 -15.48 -1.30
N VAL A 623 -12.93 -15.50 -2.25
CA VAL A 623 -13.20 -15.67 -3.68
C VAL A 623 -12.46 -16.90 -4.17
N ASP A 624 -13.18 -17.84 -4.77
CA ASP A 624 -12.59 -19.00 -5.44
C ASP A 624 -12.11 -18.58 -6.83
N LEU A 625 -10.79 -18.46 -7.02
CA LEU A 625 -10.20 -18.05 -8.28
C LEU A 625 -10.19 -19.18 -9.33
N ASN A 626 -10.54 -20.41 -8.97
CA ASN A 626 -10.76 -21.49 -9.93
C ASN A 626 -12.02 -21.21 -10.78
N THR A 627 -13.06 -20.65 -10.17
CA THR A 627 -14.39 -20.44 -10.76
C THR A 627 -14.75 -18.97 -10.97
N GLY A 628 -14.11 -18.08 -10.22
CA GLY A 628 -14.40 -16.64 -10.12
C GLY A 628 -15.60 -16.31 -9.24
N GLU A 629 -16.05 -17.24 -8.38
CA GLU A 629 -17.24 -17.08 -7.53
C GLU A 629 -16.86 -16.74 -6.09
N TYR A 630 -17.78 -16.08 -5.37
CA TYR A 630 -17.65 -15.89 -3.93
C TYR A 630 -17.94 -17.19 -3.20
N LEU A 631 -17.09 -17.53 -2.23
CA LEU A 631 -17.40 -18.54 -1.23
C LEU A 631 -18.21 -17.92 -0.09
N TRP A 632 -17.83 -16.71 0.33
CA TRP A 632 -18.55 -15.93 1.33
C TRP A 632 -18.12 -14.45 1.28
N GLN A 633 -18.98 -13.59 1.79
CA GLN A 633 -18.72 -12.19 2.10
C GLN A 633 -19.35 -11.86 3.45
N VAL A 634 -18.59 -11.23 4.34
CA VAL A 634 -19.05 -10.81 5.66
C VAL A 634 -18.78 -9.33 5.90
N THR A 635 -19.59 -8.70 6.76
CA THR A 635 -19.34 -7.33 7.22
C THR A 635 -18.08 -7.30 8.09
N PHE A 636 -17.19 -6.34 7.84
CA PHE A 636 -15.88 -6.27 8.51
C PHE A 636 -15.68 -4.96 9.27
N GLY A 637 -15.42 -5.10 10.57
CA GLY A 637 -15.27 -3.99 11.51
C GLY A 637 -16.59 -3.51 12.11
N GLN A 638 -16.47 -2.74 13.19
CA GLN A 638 -17.58 -2.07 13.85
C GLN A 638 -17.12 -0.73 14.42
N ASN A 639 -18.02 0.25 14.48
CA ASN A 639 -17.77 1.47 15.25
C ASN A 639 -18.10 1.20 16.74
N PRO A 640 -17.15 1.38 17.68
CA PRO A 640 -17.37 1.12 19.10
C PRO A 640 -18.57 1.87 19.72
N GLU A 641 -18.89 3.07 19.23
CA GLU A 641 -20.05 3.83 19.71
C GLU A 641 -21.37 3.24 19.24
N LEU A 642 -21.44 2.80 17.98
CA LEU A 642 -22.61 2.10 17.45
C LEU A 642 -22.81 0.75 18.14
N GLU A 643 -21.72 0.01 18.40
CA GLU A 643 -21.76 -1.26 19.16
C GLU A 643 -22.33 -1.06 20.56
N LYS A 644 -21.86 -0.04 21.29
CA LYS A 644 -22.39 0.31 22.63
C LYS A 644 -23.87 0.67 22.60
N ASN A 645 -24.34 1.26 21.50
CA ASN A 645 -25.74 1.61 21.30
C ASN A 645 -26.59 0.45 20.75
N GLY A 646 -26.06 -0.78 20.73
CA GLY A 646 -26.78 -1.98 20.32
C GLY A 646 -27.06 -2.06 18.82
N GLN A 647 -26.37 -1.27 17.99
CA GLN A 647 -26.53 -1.33 16.54
C GLN A 647 -25.88 -2.60 15.98
N PRO A 648 -26.45 -3.19 14.90
CA PRO A 648 -25.83 -4.32 14.24
C PRO A 648 -24.44 -3.97 13.70
N GLN A 649 -23.67 -4.99 13.33
CA GLN A 649 -22.37 -4.77 12.72
C GLN A 649 -22.54 -4.06 11.36
N MET A 650 -22.03 -2.84 11.24
CA MET A 650 -22.20 -2.01 10.04
C MET A 650 -20.97 -2.01 9.12
N GLY A 651 -19.85 -2.54 9.61
CA GLY A 651 -18.56 -2.46 8.94
C GLY A 651 -17.86 -1.15 9.22
N THR A 652 -16.56 -1.07 8.97
CA THR A 652 -15.81 0.19 8.98
C THR A 652 -14.83 0.22 7.82
N GLU A 653 -14.42 1.43 7.43
CA GLU A 653 -13.21 1.57 6.63
C GLU A 653 -12.07 0.77 7.30
N ASN A 654 -11.26 0.09 6.51
CA ASN A 654 -10.29 -0.87 6.96
C ASN A 654 -9.00 -0.79 6.15
N HIS A 655 -7.90 -0.99 6.87
CA HIS A 655 -6.55 -0.73 6.39
C HIS A 655 -5.57 -1.73 7.02
N GLY A 656 -4.82 -2.45 6.22
CA GLY A 656 -4.14 -3.68 6.64
C GLY A 656 -4.74 -4.89 5.92
N GLY A 657 -4.10 -6.05 6.04
CA GLY A 657 -4.48 -7.23 5.27
C GLY A 657 -4.51 -8.49 6.13
N PRO A 658 -5.04 -9.60 5.58
CA PRO A 658 -5.12 -10.87 6.27
C PRO A 658 -3.83 -11.71 6.12
N ILE A 659 -3.71 -12.74 6.97
CA ILE A 659 -2.96 -13.98 6.68
C ILE A 659 -3.92 -15.17 6.78
N VAL A 660 -3.59 -16.27 6.13
CA VAL A 660 -4.33 -17.54 6.22
C VAL A 660 -3.38 -18.68 6.61
N THR A 661 -3.87 -19.68 7.36
CA THR A 661 -3.07 -20.83 7.81
C THR A 661 -3.70 -22.17 7.46
N ALA A 662 -2.88 -23.22 7.37
CA ALA A 662 -3.31 -24.61 7.23
C ALA A 662 -4.22 -25.09 8.37
N GLY A 663 -4.26 -24.37 9.50
CA GLY A 663 -5.22 -24.60 10.59
C GLY A 663 -6.68 -24.25 10.26
N GLY A 664 -6.95 -23.77 9.03
CA GLY A 664 -8.28 -23.36 8.58
C GLY A 664 -8.70 -21.98 9.09
N LEU A 665 -7.72 -21.13 9.43
CA LEU A 665 -7.94 -19.84 10.07
C LEU A 665 -7.42 -18.70 9.19
N LEU A 666 -8.16 -17.59 9.20
CA LEU A 666 -7.73 -16.31 8.65
C LEU A 666 -7.60 -15.30 9.80
N PHE A 667 -6.45 -14.62 9.92
CA PHE A 667 -6.22 -13.60 10.94
C PHE A 667 -6.13 -12.20 10.33
N ILE A 668 -6.84 -11.23 10.91
CA ILE A 668 -6.83 -9.83 10.48
C ILE A 668 -7.24 -8.87 11.62
N ALA A 669 -6.67 -7.66 11.65
CA ALA A 669 -7.04 -6.62 12.63
C ALA A 669 -7.75 -5.43 11.95
N ALA A 670 -7.02 -4.58 11.24
CA ALA A 670 -7.42 -3.62 10.19
C ALA A 670 -8.62 -2.66 10.41
N THR A 671 -9.37 -2.74 11.52
CA THR A 671 -10.66 -2.03 11.71
C THR A 671 -10.63 -1.05 12.88
N LYS A 672 -11.62 -0.13 12.89
CA LYS A 672 -11.72 0.97 13.87
C LYS A 672 -11.96 0.49 15.32
N ASP A 673 -12.52 -0.70 15.51
CA ASP A 673 -12.73 -1.30 16.84
C ASP A 673 -11.45 -1.85 17.49
N ALA A 674 -10.29 -1.77 16.82
CA ALA A 674 -9.01 -2.21 17.36
C ALA A 674 -9.01 -3.67 17.84
N LYS A 675 -9.72 -4.58 17.15
CA LYS A 675 -9.70 -6.01 17.46
C LYS A 675 -8.79 -6.76 16.48
N LEU A 676 -8.00 -7.72 16.99
CA LEU A 676 -7.43 -8.79 16.18
C LEU A 676 -8.43 -9.94 16.16
N ARG A 677 -8.75 -10.48 14.97
CA ARG A 677 -9.74 -11.54 14.80
C ARG A 677 -9.15 -12.76 14.10
N ALA A 678 -9.67 -13.93 14.46
CA ALA A 678 -9.54 -15.15 13.71
C ALA A 678 -10.90 -15.54 13.13
N TYR A 679 -10.92 -15.79 11.83
CA TYR A 679 -12.09 -16.26 11.08
C TYR A 679 -11.88 -17.71 10.68
N ASN A 680 -12.97 -18.48 10.64
CA ASN A 680 -12.98 -19.75 9.90
C ASN A 680 -12.86 -19.43 8.40
N ALA A 681 -11.73 -19.82 7.81
CA ALA A 681 -11.40 -19.47 6.42
C ALA A 681 -12.42 -20.04 5.40
N LYS A 682 -13.17 -21.08 5.76
CA LYS A 682 -14.18 -21.69 4.90
C LYS A 682 -15.55 -21.01 5.00
N THR A 683 -15.93 -20.50 6.17
CA THR A 683 -17.29 -20.00 6.42
C THR A 683 -17.37 -18.48 6.61
N GLY A 684 -16.26 -17.81 6.91
CA GLY A 684 -16.24 -16.39 7.25
C GLY A 684 -16.75 -16.08 8.66
N GLU A 685 -16.97 -17.10 9.50
CA GLU A 685 -17.40 -16.90 10.89
C GLU A 685 -16.23 -16.47 11.78
N VAL A 686 -16.46 -15.49 12.66
CA VAL A 686 -15.49 -15.14 13.70
C VAL A 686 -15.46 -16.27 14.74
N VAL A 687 -14.29 -16.87 14.95
CA VAL A 687 -14.08 -17.98 15.91
C VAL A 687 -13.22 -17.58 17.10
N TRP A 688 -12.56 -16.42 17.03
CA TRP A 688 -11.82 -15.82 18.13
C TRP A 688 -11.61 -14.33 17.85
N GLU A 689 -11.62 -13.50 18.89
CA GLU A 689 -11.23 -12.10 18.81
C GLU A 689 -10.54 -11.63 20.08
N TYR A 690 -9.70 -10.61 19.94
CA TYR A 690 -8.99 -9.99 21.06
C TYR A 690 -8.94 -8.47 20.89
N GLN A 691 -9.28 -7.74 21.95
CA GLN A 691 -9.21 -6.29 21.99
C GLN A 691 -7.76 -5.82 22.15
N LEU A 692 -7.22 -5.17 21.12
CA LEU A 692 -5.88 -4.58 21.16
C LEU A 692 -5.90 -3.24 21.92
N PRO A 693 -4.75 -2.82 22.49
CA PRO A 693 -4.65 -1.54 23.21
C PRO A 693 -4.82 -0.32 22.31
N THR A 694 -4.47 -0.43 21.02
CA THR A 694 -4.73 0.59 19.98
C THR A 694 -5.06 -0.10 18.66
N GLY A 695 -5.49 0.66 17.64
CA GLY A 695 -5.72 0.10 16.31
C GLY A 695 -4.48 -0.55 15.70
N ALA A 696 -4.65 -1.60 14.90
CA ALA A 696 -3.56 -2.24 14.18
C ALA A 696 -3.87 -2.25 12.67
N PHE A 697 -3.06 -1.50 11.91
CA PHE A 697 -3.22 -1.32 10.46
C PHE A 697 -2.09 -1.96 9.64
N ALA A 698 -1.33 -2.85 10.28
CA ALA A 698 -0.37 -3.75 9.65
C ALA A 698 -1.02 -5.11 9.36
N THR A 699 -0.41 -5.90 8.49
CA THR A 699 -0.77 -7.31 8.31
C THR A 699 -0.09 -8.14 9.41
N PRO A 700 -0.78 -9.08 10.09
CA PRO A 700 -0.14 -10.00 11.02
C PRO A 700 0.86 -10.93 10.32
N ILE A 701 1.63 -11.67 11.12
CA ILE A 701 2.49 -12.78 10.70
C ILE A 701 2.23 -14.01 11.58
N THR A 702 2.64 -15.19 11.10
CA THR A 702 2.73 -16.38 11.95
C THR A 702 4.07 -17.06 11.77
N TYR A 703 4.61 -17.64 12.83
CA TYR A 703 5.90 -18.32 12.82
C TYR A 703 5.94 -19.37 13.93
N LEU A 704 6.94 -20.23 13.89
CA LEU A 704 7.17 -21.27 14.88
C LEU A 704 8.57 -21.09 15.47
N VAL A 705 8.67 -21.05 16.79
CA VAL A 705 9.96 -21.01 17.50
C VAL A 705 9.95 -22.02 18.63
N ASN A 706 10.96 -22.88 18.68
CA ASN A 706 11.11 -23.93 19.69
C ASN A 706 9.85 -24.82 19.83
N GLY A 707 9.19 -25.10 18.71
CA GLY A 707 7.99 -25.93 18.65
C GLY A 707 6.68 -25.23 19.05
N LYS A 708 6.69 -23.94 19.35
CA LYS A 708 5.50 -23.15 19.69
C LYS A 708 5.13 -22.19 18.56
N GLN A 709 3.87 -22.22 18.12
CA GLN A 709 3.37 -21.33 17.06
C GLN A 709 2.92 -19.99 17.66
N TYR A 710 3.28 -18.91 16.98
CA TYR A 710 2.92 -17.54 17.34
C TYR A 710 2.15 -16.85 16.21
N ILE A 711 1.25 -15.95 16.57
CA ILE A 711 0.68 -14.90 15.71
C ILE A 711 1.21 -13.58 16.23
N ALA A 712 1.85 -12.74 15.41
CA ALA A 712 2.35 -11.44 15.83
C ALA A 712 1.90 -10.30 14.91
N ILE A 713 1.74 -9.11 15.48
CA ILE A 713 1.28 -7.91 14.76
C ILE A 713 1.82 -6.62 15.39
N ALA A 714 2.07 -5.61 14.55
CA ALA A 714 2.34 -4.25 15.01
C ALA A 714 1.04 -3.55 15.41
N VAL A 715 1.01 -2.99 16.61
CA VAL A 715 -0.13 -2.31 17.23
C VAL A 715 0.19 -0.81 17.34
N GLY A 716 0.20 -0.16 16.17
CA GLY A 716 0.74 1.19 15.99
C GLY A 716 -0.29 2.32 16.02
N GLY A 717 -1.58 2.03 15.96
CA GLY A 717 -2.66 3.02 16.00
C GLY A 717 -2.59 4.10 14.91
N GLY A 718 -3.15 5.28 15.20
CA GLY A 718 -2.91 6.50 14.42
C GLY A 718 -3.70 6.70 13.14
N ARG A 719 -4.77 5.93 12.91
CA ARG A 719 -5.77 6.18 11.87
C ARG A 719 -7.19 6.06 12.45
N GLN A 720 -8.16 6.59 11.72
CA GLN A 720 -9.60 6.52 12.03
C GLN A 720 -10.00 7.02 13.43
N GLY A 721 -9.22 7.93 14.02
CA GLY A 721 -9.47 8.58 15.31
C GLY A 721 -8.88 7.83 16.47
N LEU A 722 -8.18 6.73 16.20
CA LEU A 722 -7.61 5.89 17.22
C LEU A 722 -6.32 6.48 17.77
N ALA A 723 -6.13 6.28 19.07
CA ALA A 723 -4.89 6.58 19.76
C ALA A 723 -3.70 5.95 19.04
N LEU A 724 -2.57 6.64 19.05
CA LEU A 724 -1.33 6.10 18.53
C LEU A 724 -0.74 5.10 19.51
N GLY A 725 -0.11 4.07 18.96
CA GLY A 725 0.58 3.02 19.72
C GLY A 725 2.00 2.84 19.21
N GLY A 726 2.85 2.24 20.03
CA GLY A 726 4.26 1.99 19.74
C GLY A 726 4.65 0.56 20.02
N THR A 727 3.73 -0.41 19.91
CA THR A 727 3.95 -1.78 20.40
C THR A 727 3.85 -2.84 19.31
N TYR A 728 4.52 -3.96 19.53
CA TYR A 728 4.29 -5.22 18.84
C TYR A 728 3.75 -6.22 19.85
N MET A 729 2.77 -7.03 19.45
CA MET A 729 2.19 -8.06 20.31
C MET A 729 2.23 -9.41 19.60
N ALA A 730 2.52 -10.46 20.36
CA ALA A 730 2.38 -11.84 19.89
C ALA A 730 1.42 -12.65 20.76
N PHE A 731 0.80 -13.64 20.14
CA PHE A 731 -0.19 -14.54 20.72
C PHE A 731 0.21 -15.99 20.46
N ALA A 732 -0.04 -16.87 21.41
CA ALA A 732 0.21 -18.30 21.28
C ALA A 732 -0.75 -19.11 22.17
N LEU A 733 -0.86 -20.41 21.92
CA LEU A 733 -1.55 -21.32 22.83
C LEU A 733 -0.78 -21.40 24.17
N PRO A 734 -1.44 -21.64 25.32
CA PRO A 734 -0.81 -21.72 26.63
C PRO A 734 0.36 -22.72 26.67
#